data_AF-A0A1A2NS15-F1
#
_entry.id   AF-A0A1A2NS15-F1
#
_cell.length_a   1.000
_cell.length_b   1.000
_cell.length_c   1.000
_cell.angle_alpha   90.00
_cell.angle_beta   90.00
_cell.angle_gamma   90.00
#
_symmetry.space_group_name_H-M   'P 1'
#
loop_
_entity.id
_entity.type
_entity.pdbx_description
1 polymer ?
#
loop_
_entity_poly.entity_id
_entity_poly.type
_entity_poly.pdbx_seq_one_letter_code
_entity_poly.pdbx_strand_id
1 'polypeptide(L)'
;SGSYVLPMPEGKDVKKALYRVLRQRSMREKIRIENRLMPVRVLTSDGRAVGAAALHTRTGEFVAVGAKAVILATGACGRLGLPASGYLYGTYENPTNAGDGYAMAFHAGAELSGIECFQVNPLIKDYNGPACAYVANPFGGYQVNAHGERFVDSDYWSGQMMSEVKSEIDSARGPIYLKVSHLPDETLTALENILHTTERPTRGTFHANRGHDYRTHDIEMHISEIGLCSGHSASGVWVDEHARTTVPGLYAAGDLACVPHNYMIGAFVFGDLAGTDAAAACAESTAPQELPGEQLRDAHELIYRPLRHPDGPPQPQVEYKLRRFVNDYVAPPKTAAKLSIAVRTFDRMRAEIAEMGARNPHELMRAVEVSFIRDCAEMAARSSLTRTESRWGLYHDRADLPGRDDSEWGYHLNLRKGADGEMVFLKRPVAPYFVPVPELDGLPPADQTVRAVEEPPLVGGQAPATTASRIASAATSFEPPSPRIAEVLALEEPTIAGLRPYLSDPDPGVRRTAVATLTEHIPEGYAPALVAALDDADAAVRRTGAEGIRELVEVLPEPDAVQPRLSSGDVVVRAASLYVLAARRVGDPEDYRRALTDPDHRVRIEAVRALVSVDDVAGVVAATGDESREVRIVAAAGLATLPGGGEAVSALSTDPDPLVRAAALAALGELGCRPADLAAVKAALRAPAWQVREGAARALAGAPASA
;
A
#
# COMPACT_ATOMS: atom_id res chain seq x y z
N SER A 1 26.40 6.32 14.27
CA SER A 1 26.06 5.09 15.01
C SER A 1 25.18 5.45 16.20
N GLY A 2 24.10 4.70 16.43
CA GLY A 2 22.96 4.93 17.35
C GLY A 2 23.22 5.21 18.84
N SER A 3 24.21 6.03 19.18
CA SER A 3 24.58 6.50 20.52
C SER A 3 23.57 7.47 21.15
N TYR A 4 22.50 7.84 20.44
CA TYR A 4 21.43 8.70 20.95
C TYR A 4 20.37 7.93 21.76
N VAL A 5 20.31 6.60 21.62
CA VAL A 5 19.40 5.75 22.41
C VAL A 5 20.19 5.12 23.54
N LEU A 6 19.87 5.50 24.77
CA LEU A 6 20.42 4.84 25.96
C LEU A 6 19.75 3.47 26.13
N PRO A 7 20.48 2.35 26.03
CA PRO A 7 19.90 1.04 26.30
C PRO A 7 19.43 0.99 27.76
N MET A 8 18.23 0.48 27.99
CA MET A 8 17.69 0.22 29.33
C MET A 8 17.51 -1.29 29.54
N PRO A 9 18.56 -2.00 29.97
CA PRO A 9 18.56 -3.47 30.12
C PRO A 9 17.46 -3.97 31.07
N GLU A 10 17.04 -3.13 32.00
CA GLU A 10 16.04 -3.40 33.04
C GLU A 10 14.65 -2.85 32.71
N GLY A 11 14.43 -2.35 31.48
CA GLY A 11 13.16 -1.76 31.06
C GLY A 11 11.94 -2.65 31.34
N LYS A 12 12.10 -3.97 31.21
CA LYS A 12 11.06 -4.99 31.53
C LYS A 12 10.57 -4.95 32.98
N ASP A 13 11.34 -4.39 33.90
CA ASP A 13 11.03 -4.37 35.33
C ASP A 13 10.47 -3.03 35.82
N VAL A 14 10.46 -1.98 34.99
CA VAL A 14 9.91 -0.64 35.32
C VAL A 14 8.51 -0.74 35.93
N LYS A 15 7.59 -1.43 35.26
CA LYS A 15 6.21 -1.60 35.75
C LYS A 15 6.16 -2.35 37.08
N LYS A 16 7.00 -3.36 37.26
CA LYS A 16 7.07 -4.12 38.52
C LYS A 16 7.65 -3.26 39.65
N ALA A 17 8.66 -2.44 39.36
CA ALA A 17 9.26 -1.51 40.31
C ALA A 17 8.23 -0.46 40.76
N LEU A 18 7.54 0.20 39.83
CA LEU A 18 6.46 1.13 40.14
C LEU A 18 5.35 0.46 40.96
N TYR A 19 4.91 -0.73 40.57
CA TYR A 19 3.88 -1.45 41.31
C TYR A 19 4.33 -1.83 42.73
N ARG A 20 5.60 -2.20 42.94
CA ARG A 20 6.15 -2.45 44.29
C ARG A 20 6.10 -1.19 45.15
N VAL A 21 6.43 -0.02 44.60
CA VAL A 21 6.33 1.28 45.29
C VAL A 21 4.88 1.61 45.63
N LEU A 22 3.98 1.52 44.65
CA LEU A 22 2.54 1.77 44.85
C LEU A 22 1.90 0.80 45.86
N ARG A 23 2.48 -0.39 46.04
CA ARG A 23 2.02 -1.38 47.01
C ARG A 23 2.47 -1.11 48.45
N GLN A 24 3.43 -0.22 48.67
CA GLN A 24 3.85 0.15 50.02
C GLN A 24 2.68 0.81 50.76
N ARG A 25 2.56 0.54 52.06
CA ARG A 25 1.45 1.05 52.87
C ARG A 25 1.33 2.58 52.80
N SER A 26 2.46 3.28 52.87
CA SER A 26 2.57 4.74 52.76
C SER A 26 1.98 5.32 51.46
N MET A 27 1.97 4.54 50.38
CA MET A 27 1.42 4.94 49.09
C MET A 27 -0.03 4.47 48.90
N ARG A 28 -0.35 3.22 49.29
CA ARG A 28 -1.71 2.67 49.16
C ARG A 28 -2.77 3.45 49.94
N GLU A 29 -2.40 4.04 51.07
CA GLU A 29 -3.33 4.86 51.87
C GLU A 29 -3.63 6.23 51.21
N LYS A 30 -2.82 6.65 50.22
CA LYS A 30 -2.92 7.95 49.52
C LYS A 30 -3.42 7.85 48.08
N ILE A 31 -3.20 6.71 47.42
CA ILE A 31 -3.49 6.52 46.00
C ILE A 31 -4.60 5.49 45.82
N ARG A 32 -5.71 5.93 45.21
CA ARG A 32 -6.79 5.05 44.77
C ARG A 32 -6.54 4.63 43.31
N ILE A 33 -6.43 3.33 43.06
CA ILE A 33 -6.25 2.77 41.71
C ILE A 33 -7.55 2.06 41.31
N GLU A 34 -8.23 2.61 40.30
CA GLU A 34 -9.40 1.98 39.70
C GLU A 34 -9.05 1.38 38.35
N ASN A 35 -9.32 0.09 38.17
CA ASN A 35 -9.06 -0.61 36.93
C ASN A 35 -10.36 -0.78 36.14
N ARG A 36 -10.24 -0.97 34.82
CA ARG A 36 -11.39 -1.23 33.92
C ARG A 36 -12.36 -0.05 33.78
N LEU A 37 -11.99 1.15 34.21
CA LEU A 37 -12.68 2.39 33.83
C LEU A 37 -12.04 2.94 32.56
N MET A 38 -12.79 2.96 31.46
CA MET A 38 -12.39 3.62 30.23
C MET A 38 -12.98 5.03 30.23
N PRO A 39 -12.16 6.08 30.45
CA PRO A 39 -12.64 7.45 30.36
C PRO A 39 -13.06 7.76 28.91
N VAL A 40 -14.14 8.52 28.75
CA VAL A 40 -14.71 8.86 27.43
C VAL A 40 -14.78 10.36 27.16
N ARG A 41 -14.83 11.16 28.24
CA ARG A 41 -14.88 12.62 28.18
C ARG A 41 -14.19 13.21 29.40
N VAL A 42 -13.37 14.25 29.18
CA VAL A 42 -13.00 15.21 30.22
C VAL A 42 -14.15 16.21 30.35
N LEU A 43 -14.55 16.48 31.59
CA LEU A 43 -15.64 17.41 31.90
C LEU A 43 -15.06 18.80 32.16
N THR A 44 -15.70 19.83 31.61
CA THR A 44 -15.28 21.22 31.78
C THR A 44 -16.39 22.12 32.32
N SER A 45 -16.03 23.12 33.12
CA SER A 45 -16.92 24.16 33.62
C SER A 45 -16.13 25.48 33.63
N ASP A 46 -16.73 26.54 33.09
CA ASP A 46 -16.07 27.85 32.91
C ASP A 46 -14.70 27.75 32.22
N GLY A 47 -14.60 26.87 31.22
CA GLY A 47 -13.37 26.62 30.47
C GLY A 47 -12.28 25.84 31.22
N ARG A 48 -12.51 25.43 32.48
CA ARG A 48 -11.58 24.64 33.30
C ARG A 48 -11.98 23.17 33.31
N ALA A 49 -11.02 22.24 33.32
CA ALA A 49 -11.31 20.83 33.58
C ALA A 49 -11.70 20.58 35.04
N VAL A 50 -12.80 19.86 35.24
CA VAL A 50 -13.42 19.58 36.54
C VAL A 50 -13.63 18.08 36.82
N GLY A 51 -13.22 17.21 35.89
CA GLY A 51 -13.39 15.77 36.09
C GLY A 51 -13.41 14.99 34.79
N ALA A 52 -13.90 13.76 34.86
CA ALA A 52 -14.09 12.88 33.71
C ALA A 52 -15.31 11.98 33.86
N ALA A 53 -15.89 11.58 32.74
CA ALA A 53 -16.88 10.51 32.64
C ALA A 53 -16.23 9.25 32.04
N ALA A 54 -16.64 8.08 32.51
CA ALA A 54 -16.04 6.80 32.15
C ALA A 54 -17.06 5.66 32.09
N LEU A 55 -16.73 4.62 31.34
CA LEU A 55 -17.43 3.34 31.27
C LEU A 55 -16.65 2.27 32.02
N HIS A 56 -17.28 1.57 32.96
CA HIS A 56 -16.70 0.36 33.53
C HIS A 56 -16.80 -0.81 32.53
N THR A 57 -15.70 -1.14 31.87
CA THR A 57 -15.65 -2.02 30.69
C THR A 57 -16.09 -3.46 30.91
N ARG A 58 -16.22 -3.90 32.17
CA ARG A 58 -16.73 -5.24 32.53
C ARG A 58 -18.19 -5.27 32.98
N THR A 59 -18.68 -4.24 33.65
CA THR A 59 -20.04 -4.21 34.25
C THR A 59 -20.99 -3.37 33.41
N GLY A 60 -20.46 -2.47 32.59
CA GLY A 60 -21.25 -1.50 31.84
C GLY A 60 -21.70 -0.31 32.67
N GLU A 61 -21.18 -0.11 33.89
CA GLU A 61 -21.56 1.00 34.77
C GLU A 61 -20.99 2.34 34.25
N PHE A 62 -21.82 3.38 34.29
CA PHE A 62 -21.39 4.76 34.01
C PHE A 62 -20.80 5.38 35.27
N VAL A 63 -19.59 5.91 35.18
CA VAL A 63 -18.86 6.49 36.30
C VAL A 63 -18.51 7.94 35.99
N ALA A 64 -18.78 8.85 36.91
CA ALA A 64 -18.33 10.24 36.86
C ALA A 64 -17.41 10.52 38.04
N VAL A 65 -16.28 11.19 37.78
CA VAL A 65 -15.28 11.53 38.79
C VAL A 65 -15.03 13.03 38.73
N GLY A 66 -15.35 13.73 39.81
CA GLY A 66 -14.97 15.14 40.00
C GLY A 66 -13.53 15.27 40.48
N ALA A 67 -12.79 16.21 39.91
CA ALA A 67 -11.40 16.44 40.25
C ALA A 67 -11.03 17.93 40.15
N LYS A 68 -10.07 18.36 40.96
CA LYS A 68 -9.49 19.71 40.90
C LYS A 68 -8.54 19.89 39.71
N ALA A 69 -7.93 18.80 39.27
CA ALA A 69 -7.04 18.71 38.12
C ALA A 69 -7.18 17.33 37.48
N VAL A 70 -7.00 17.26 36.17
CA VAL A 70 -7.05 16.04 35.35
C VAL A 70 -5.75 15.93 34.58
N ILE A 71 -5.08 14.78 34.65
CA ILE A 71 -3.85 14.49 33.90
C ILE A 71 -4.14 13.37 32.91
N LEU A 72 -3.98 13.65 31.61
CA LEU A 72 -4.10 12.65 30.55
C LEU A 72 -2.72 12.04 30.26
N ALA A 73 -2.59 10.74 30.53
CA ALA A 73 -1.38 9.94 30.24
C ALA A 73 -1.77 8.65 29.51
N THR A 74 -2.61 8.77 28.47
CA THR A 74 -3.29 7.64 27.82
C THR A 74 -2.51 7.00 26.66
N GLY A 75 -1.34 7.54 26.31
CA GLY A 75 -0.49 7.04 25.24
C GLY A 75 -0.90 7.52 23.84
N ALA A 76 -0.52 6.76 22.83
CA ALA A 76 -0.67 7.10 21.42
C ALA A 76 -2.10 6.88 20.87
N CYS A 77 -2.33 7.32 19.63
CA CYS A 77 -3.39 6.81 18.74
C CYS A 77 -2.77 5.79 17.78
N GLY A 78 -2.46 4.60 18.31
CA GLY A 78 -1.82 3.52 17.58
C GLY A 78 -2.73 2.79 16.59
N ARG A 79 -4.04 2.79 16.86
CA ARG A 79 -5.07 2.20 15.98
C ARG A 79 -5.66 3.19 14.98
N LEU A 80 -4.89 4.22 14.58
CA LEU A 80 -5.30 5.16 13.54
C LEU A 80 -5.30 4.49 12.16
N GLY A 81 -4.13 4.03 11.70
CA GLY A 81 -3.98 3.26 10.47
C GLY A 81 -4.35 1.79 10.64
N LEU A 82 -4.59 1.10 9.53
CA LEU A 82 -4.87 -0.33 9.47
C LEU A 82 -3.56 -1.12 9.22
N PRO A 83 -3.23 -2.14 10.02
CA PRO A 83 -2.04 -2.96 9.80
C PRO A 83 -2.20 -3.87 8.57
N ALA A 84 -1.10 -4.11 7.86
CA ALA A 84 -1.10 -4.94 6.64
C ALA A 84 -1.34 -6.43 6.92
N SER A 85 -1.20 -6.87 8.18
CA SER A 85 -1.46 -8.25 8.60
C SER A 85 -2.94 -8.65 8.55
N GLY A 86 -3.86 -7.68 8.38
CA GLY A 86 -5.29 -7.92 8.42
C GLY A 86 -5.87 -8.09 9.84
N TYR A 87 -5.03 -8.15 10.87
CA TYR A 87 -5.50 -8.20 12.27
C TYR A 87 -5.72 -6.79 12.81
N LEU A 88 -6.98 -6.41 13.04
CA LEU A 88 -7.36 -5.07 13.48
C LEU A 88 -6.56 -4.57 14.71
N TYR A 89 -6.25 -5.47 15.64
CA TYR A 89 -5.52 -5.16 16.89
C TYR A 89 -4.01 -5.44 16.80
N GLY A 90 -3.53 -5.83 15.63
CA GLY A 90 -2.14 -6.19 15.36
C GLY A 90 -1.27 -4.98 15.02
N THR A 91 -1.20 -3.99 15.91
CA THR A 91 -0.46 -2.73 15.66
C THR A 91 0.93 -2.72 16.30
N TYR A 92 1.79 -1.82 15.81
CA TYR A 92 3.04 -1.44 16.49
C TYR A 92 2.80 -1.03 17.95
N GLU A 93 1.87 -0.10 18.15
CA GLU A 93 1.50 0.40 19.47
C GLU A 93 0.63 -0.59 20.23
N ASN A 94 0.39 -0.31 21.52
CA ASN A 94 -0.50 -1.12 22.34
C ASN A 94 -1.91 -1.23 21.68
N PRO A 95 -2.49 -2.42 21.56
CA PRO A 95 -3.83 -2.60 20.98
C PRO A 95 -4.96 -1.80 21.65
N THR A 96 -4.76 -1.27 22.86
CA THR A 96 -5.74 -0.40 23.54
C THR A 96 -5.59 1.08 23.19
N ASN A 97 -4.56 1.48 22.43
CA ASN A 97 -4.31 2.87 22.05
C ASN A 97 -5.21 3.30 20.86
N ALA A 98 -6.45 3.63 21.18
CA ALA A 98 -7.48 4.07 20.22
C ALA A 98 -7.47 5.59 19.94
N GLY A 99 -6.62 6.37 20.61
CA GLY A 99 -6.64 7.84 20.53
C GLY A 99 -7.67 8.51 21.45
N ASP A 100 -8.10 7.82 22.50
CA ASP A 100 -9.01 8.32 23.54
C ASP A 100 -8.53 9.63 24.18
N GLY A 101 -7.25 9.73 24.53
CA GLY A 101 -6.66 10.97 25.08
C GLY A 101 -6.75 12.16 24.14
N TYR A 102 -6.45 11.95 22.85
CA TYR A 102 -6.52 12.98 21.81
C TYR A 102 -7.96 13.47 21.65
N ALA A 103 -8.91 12.55 21.52
CA ALA A 103 -10.32 12.88 21.41
C ALA A 103 -10.84 13.60 22.67
N MET A 104 -10.50 13.12 23.87
CA MET A 104 -10.89 13.77 25.12
C MET A 104 -10.33 15.18 25.27
N ALA A 105 -9.06 15.40 24.92
CA ALA A 105 -8.43 16.72 24.95
C ALA A 105 -9.09 17.68 23.95
N PHE A 106 -9.33 17.23 22.72
CA PHE A 106 -10.04 18.00 21.69
C PHE A 106 -11.44 18.41 22.15
N HIS A 107 -12.21 17.47 22.70
CA HIS A 107 -13.55 17.72 23.21
C HIS A 107 -13.59 18.63 24.45
N ALA A 108 -12.51 18.67 25.24
CA ALA A 108 -12.35 19.63 26.34
C ALA A 108 -11.96 21.04 25.86
N GLY A 109 -11.64 21.22 24.57
CA GLY A 109 -11.19 22.49 24.00
C GLY A 109 -9.68 22.73 24.11
N ALA A 110 -8.89 21.71 24.45
CA ALA A 110 -7.43 21.82 24.47
C ALA A 110 -6.87 21.94 23.04
N GLU A 111 -5.78 22.69 22.89
CA GLU A 111 -5.01 22.71 21.66
C GLU A 111 -4.24 21.40 21.49
N LEU A 112 -4.28 20.84 20.29
CA LEU A 112 -3.43 19.75 19.84
C LEU A 112 -2.52 20.29 18.75
N SER A 113 -1.30 19.77 18.63
CA SER A 113 -0.29 20.27 17.70
C SER A 113 0.34 19.14 16.91
N GLY A 114 0.76 19.45 15.68
CA GLY A 114 1.47 18.51 14.81
C GLY A 114 0.65 17.27 14.47
N ILE A 115 -0.69 17.35 14.52
CA ILE A 115 -1.57 16.21 14.28
C ILE A 115 -1.47 15.72 12.82
N GLU A 116 -0.96 16.55 11.92
CA GLU A 116 -0.57 16.21 10.56
C GLU A 116 0.76 15.42 10.44
N CYS A 117 1.51 15.25 11.53
CA CYS A 117 2.83 14.61 11.58
C CYS A 117 2.74 13.17 12.10
N PHE A 118 2.63 12.21 11.20
CA PHE A 118 2.31 10.84 11.59
C PHE A 118 3.53 10.06 12.06
N GLN A 119 3.34 9.24 13.08
CA GLN A 119 4.28 8.18 13.43
C GLN A 119 4.21 7.11 12.34
N VAL A 120 5.36 6.83 11.73
CA VAL A 120 5.54 5.75 10.75
C VAL A 120 6.75 4.95 11.18
N ASN A 121 6.57 3.65 11.37
CA ASN A 121 7.61 2.77 11.91
C ASN A 121 7.85 1.58 10.95
N PRO A 122 9.11 1.15 10.75
CA PRO A 122 9.40 -0.15 10.17
C PRO A 122 9.04 -1.27 11.13
N LEU A 123 8.35 -2.24 10.59
CA LEU A 123 7.80 -3.41 11.26
C LEU A 123 8.46 -4.65 10.67
N ILE A 124 8.37 -5.76 11.40
CA ILE A 124 8.72 -7.06 10.81
C ILE A 124 7.59 -7.47 9.85
N LYS A 125 7.94 -7.93 8.65
CA LYS A 125 6.95 -8.39 7.66
C LYS A 125 6.10 -9.53 8.24
N ASP A 126 4.78 -9.45 8.05
CA ASP A 126 3.77 -10.41 8.51
C ASP A 126 3.71 -10.63 10.03
N TYR A 127 4.27 -9.69 10.80
CA TYR A 127 4.25 -9.69 12.24
C TYR A 127 3.73 -8.36 12.79
N ASN A 128 2.97 -8.45 13.88
CA ASN A 128 2.37 -7.29 14.53
C ASN A 128 3.32 -6.74 15.61
N GLY A 129 4.43 -6.16 15.17
CA GLY A 129 5.40 -5.57 16.10
C GLY A 129 6.58 -4.88 15.44
N PRO A 130 7.31 -4.09 16.24
CA PRO A 130 8.44 -3.30 15.78
C PRO A 130 9.56 -4.17 15.20
N ALA A 131 10.22 -3.69 14.14
CA ALA A 131 11.48 -4.27 13.69
C ALA A 131 12.59 -4.09 14.74
N CYS A 132 12.53 -3.01 15.53
CA CYS A 132 13.51 -2.61 16.56
C CYS A 132 14.94 -2.45 16.01
N ALA A 133 15.07 -1.86 14.81
CA ALA A 133 16.37 -1.52 14.23
C ALA A 133 17.24 -0.67 15.18
N TYR A 134 16.62 0.25 15.95
CA TYR A 134 17.33 1.06 16.96
C TYR A 134 17.96 0.23 18.08
N VAL A 135 17.48 -0.99 18.35
CA VAL A 135 18.11 -1.93 19.29
C VAL A 135 19.24 -2.69 18.61
N ALA A 136 19.03 -3.17 17.37
CA ALA A 136 20.01 -3.99 16.67
C ALA A 136 21.20 -3.20 16.13
N ASN A 137 21.01 -1.95 15.70
CA ASN A 137 22.05 -1.13 15.08
C ASN A 137 23.25 -0.85 16.03
N PRO A 138 23.05 -0.54 17.34
CA PRO A 138 24.15 -0.44 18.30
C PRO A 138 25.00 -1.70 18.45
N PHE A 139 24.43 -2.88 18.18
CA PHE A 139 25.15 -4.17 18.20
C PHE A 139 25.76 -4.54 16.83
N GLY A 140 25.73 -3.63 15.85
CA GLY A 140 26.30 -3.84 14.51
C GLY A 140 25.32 -4.37 13.47
N GLY A 141 24.02 -4.47 13.79
CA GLY A 141 22.98 -4.68 12.78
C GLY A 141 22.80 -3.46 11.88
N TYR A 142 22.24 -3.64 10.69
CA TYR A 142 21.96 -2.51 9.78
C TYR A 142 20.90 -2.87 8.74
N GLN A 143 20.32 -1.85 8.11
CA GLN A 143 19.26 -2.02 7.11
C GLN A 143 19.89 -2.25 5.73
N VAL A 144 19.42 -3.27 5.01
CA VAL A 144 19.86 -3.60 3.65
C VAL A 144 18.68 -3.85 2.72
N ASN A 145 18.89 -3.69 1.42
CA ASN A 145 17.94 -4.04 0.38
C ASN A 145 18.08 -5.52 -0.05
N ALA A 146 17.34 -5.95 -1.07
CA ALA A 146 17.37 -7.33 -1.57
C ALA A 146 18.73 -7.75 -2.16
N HIS A 147 19.58 -6.79 -2.53
CA HIS A 147 20.96 -7.04 -3.00
C HIS A 147 21.98 -7.07 -1.86
N GLY A 148 21.56 -6.87 -0.61
CA GLY A 148 22.45 -6.79 0.55
C GLY A 148 23.16 -5.45 0.70
N GLU A 149 22.79 -4.44 -0.09
CA GLU A 149 23.37 -3.10 -0.05
C GLU A 149 22.72 -2.29 1.07
N ARG A 150 23.55 -1.58 1.84
CA ARG A 150 23.06 -0.63 2.84
C ARG A 150 22.52 0.61 2.12
N PHE A 151 21.32 1.04 2.50
CA PHE A 151 20.64 2.19 1.88
C PHE A 151 20.29 3.31 2.87
N VAL A 152 20.45 3.08 4.18
CA VAL A 152 20.22 4.10 5.23
C VAL A 152 21.56 4.52 5.84
N ASP A 153 21.86 5.81 5.75
CA ASP A 153 23.10 6.38 6.28
C ASP A 153 22.99 6.80 7.76
N SER A 154 21.78 7.17 8.21
CA SER A 154 21.52 7.63 9.57
C SER A 154 20.69 6.63 10.39
N ASP A 155 21.16 6.28 11.59
CA ASP A 155 20.40 5.49 12.54
C ASP A 155 19.34 6.31 13.30
N TYR A 156 19.27 7.63 13.07
CA TYR A 156 18.33 8.52 13.75
C TYR A 156 16.93 8.40 13.17
N TRP A 157 15.97 8.09 14.05
CA TRP A 157 14.57 7.96 13.65
C TRP A 157 13.98 9.31 13.28
N SER A 158 13.67 9.46 12.00
CA SER A 158 13.07 10.68 11.47
C SER A 158 12.14 10.33 10.30
N GLY A 159 11.22 11.22 9.96
CA GLY A 159 10.41 11.01 8.77
C GLY A 159 11.26 11.05 7.48
N GLN A 160 12.44 11.68 7.47
CA GLN A 160 13.39 11.60 6.35
C GLN A 160 13.94 10.18 6.19
N MET A 161 14.40 9.56 7.27
CA MET A 161 14.80 8.14 7.27
C MET A 161 13.65 7.25 6.78
N MET A 162 12.41 7.53 7.19
CA MET A 162 11.24 6.77 6.73
C MET A 162 10.94 6.99 5.24
N SER A 163 11.22 8.16 4.68
CA SER A 163 11.14 8.40 3.23
C SER A 163 12.13 7.54 2.46
N GLU A 164 13.38 7.41 2.95
CA GLU A 164 14.39 6.52 2.37
C GLU A 164 13.95 5.06 2.42
N VAL A 165 13.47 4.59 3.58
CA VAL A 165 12.91 3.25 3.77
C VAL A 165 11.75 2.99 2.80
N LYS A 166 10.81 3.92 2.69
CA LYS A 166 9.65 3.79 1.79
C LYS A 166 10.08 3.75 0.32
N SER A 167 11.00 4.63 -0.08
CA SER A 167 11.52 4.67 -1.43
C SER A 167 12.28 3.39 -1.79
N GLU A 168 13.03 2.81 -0.86
CA GLU A 168 13.75 1.56 -1.10
C GLU A 168 12.78 0.39 -1.27
N ILE A 169 11.77 0.28 -0.39
CA ILE A 169 10.71 -0.74 -0.47
C ILE A 169 9.97 -0.68 -1.83
N ASP A 170 9.66 0.52 -2.32
CA ASP A 170 8.92 0.70 -3.58
C ASP A 170 9.79 0.56 -4.83
N SER A 171 11.11 0.47 -4.68
CA SER A 171 12.05 0.35 -5.80
C SER A 171 12.23 -1.10 -6.24
N ALA A 172 12.87 -1.31 -7.39
CA ALA A 172 13.27 -2.64 -7.87
C ALA A 172 14.30 -3.34 -6.97
N ARG A 173 14.88 -2.63 -5.98
CA ARG A 173 15.83 -3.18 -5.01
C ARG A 173 15.16 -3.69 -3.74
N GLY A 174 13.86 -3.41 -3.54
CA GLY A 174 13.08 -4.00 -2.46
C GLY A 174 12.93 -5.51 -2.61
N PRO A 175 12.54 -6.26 -1.56
CA PRO A 175 12.23 -5.83 -0.19
C PRO A 175 13.48 -5.43 0.62
N ILE A 176 13.28 -5.05 1.88
CA ILE A 176 14.37 -4.64 2.79
C ILE A 176 14.46 -5.57 4.00
N TYR A 177 15.64 -5.62 4.61
CA TYR A 177 15.96 -6.50 5.73
C TYR A 177 16.78 -5.78 6.81
N LEU A 178 16.57 -6.14 8.07
CA LEU A 178 17.50 -5.88 9.15
C LEU A 178 18.55 -6.99 9.15
N LYS A 179 19.75 -6.67 8.65
CA LYS A 179 20.90 -7.57 8.59
C LYS A 179 21.46 -7.79 9.99
N VAL A 180 21.42 -9.04 10.46
CA VAL A 180 21.96 -9.46 11.77
C VAL A 180 22.73 -10.77 11.68
N SER A 181 22.53 -11.57 10.63
CA SER A 181 23.15 -12.89 10.47
C SER A 181 24.68 -12.91 10.44
N HIS A 182 25.32 -11.76 10.21
CA HIS A 182 26.78 -11.61 10.27
C HIS A 182 27.32 -11.42 11.69
N LEU A 183 26.46 -11.18 12.68
CA LEU A 183 26.86 -10.89 14.04
C LEU A 183 27.34 -12.17 14.77
N PRO A 184 28.30 -12.05 15.71
CA PRO A 184 28.72 -13.18 16.53
C PRO A 184 27.56 -13.77 17.33
N ASP A 185 27.62 -15.08 17.59
CA ASP A 185 26.58 -15.82 18.30
C ASP A 185 26.18 -15.20 19.65
N GLU A 186 27.16 -14.77 20.43
CA GLU A 186 26.93 -14.09 21.72
C GLU A 186 26.10 -12.80 21.57
N THR A 187 26.36 -12.04 20.50
CA THR A 187 25.61 -10.82 20.19
C THR A 187 24.19 -11.14 19.73
N LEU A 188 24.02 -12.20 18.93
CA LEU A 188 22.71 -12.68 18.51
C LEU A 188 21.87 -13.14 19.70
N THR A 189 22.45 -13.91 20.62
CA THR A 189 21.78 -14.31 21.87
C THR A 189 21.41 -13.10 22.73
N ALA A 190 22.26 -12.07 22.80
CA ALA A 190 21.90 -10.83 23.50
C ALA A 190 20.70 -10.13 22.84
N LEU A 191 20.69 -10.03 21.50
CA LEU A 191 19.58 -9.44 20.75
C LEU A 191 18.28 -10.24 20.93
N GLU A 192 18.32 -11.57 20.87
CA GLU A 192 17.16 -12.44 21.15
C GLU A 192 16.61 -12.18 22.54
N ASN A 193 17.48 -12.15 23.56
CA ASN A 193 17.08 -11.88 24.94
C ASN A 193 16.40 -10.51 25.10
N ILE A 194 16.86 -9.47 24.40
CA ILE A 194 16.23 -8.15 24.45
C ILE A 194 14.90 -8.14 23.69
N LEU A 195 14.94 -8.54 22.41
CA LEU A 195 13.83 -8.40 21.47
C LEU A 195 12.67 -9.38 21.78
N HIS A 196 12.98 -10.60 22.24
CA HIS A 196 11.99 -11.63 22.54
C HIS A 196 11.47 -11.57 23.98
N THR A 197 11.99 -10.70 24.84
CA THR A 197 11.48 -10.58 26.22
C THR A 197 10.94 -9.20 26.56
N THR A 198 11.62 -8.14 26.10
CA THR A 198 11.30 -6.76 26.47
C THR A 198 10.40 -6.11 25.43
N GLU A 199 10.78 -6.18 24.16
CA GLU A 199 10.05 -5.51 23.08
C GLU A 199 8.75 -6.22 22.71
N ARG A 200 8.85 -7.50 22.30
CA ARG A 200 7.67 -8.32 22.02
C ARG A 200 7.91 -9.81 22.33
N PRO A 201 7.28 -10.35 23.38
CA PRO A 201 7.41 -11.75 23.77
C PRO A 201 7.06 -12.78 22.68
N THR A 202 6.16 -12.44 21.77
CA THR A 202 5.71 -13.34 20.69
C THR A 202 6.68 -13.40 19.51
N ARG A 203 7.73 -12.56 19.50
CA ARG A 203 8.68 -12.47 18.38
C ARG A 203 9.51 -13.74 18.22
N GLY A 204 9.96 -14.34 19.32
CA GLY A 204 10.69 -15.62 19.28
C GLY A 204 9.85 -16.75 18.67
N THR A 205 8.61 -16.90 19.14
CA THR A 205 7.66 -17.88 18.58
C THR A 205 7.35 -17.60 17.10
N PHE A 206 7.26 -16.34 16.70
CA PHE A 206 7.04 -15.94 15.31
C PHE A 206 8.15 -16.44 14.37
N HIS A 207 9.41 -16.29 14.76
CA HIS A 207 10.56 -16.76 13.97
C HIS A 207 10.67 -18.30 14.01
N ALA A 208 10.57 -18.90 15.20
CA ALA A 208 10.65 -20.36 15.36
C ALA A 208 9.60 -21.12 14.53
N ASN A 209 8.35 -20.63 14.50
CA ASN A 209 7.28 -21.24 13.71
C ASN A 209 7.47 -21.12 12.18
N ARG A 210 8.43 -20.30 11.72
CA ARG A 210 8.84 -20.19 10.32
C ARG A 210 10.12 -20.96 10.03
N GLY A 211 10.71 -21.62 11.03
CA GLY A 211 12.04 -22.23 10.90
C GLY A 211 13.16 -21.20 10.73
N HIS A 212 12.90 -19.94 11.13
CA HIS A 212 13.88 -18.86 11.03
C HIS A 212 14.57 -18.64 12.38
N ASP A 213 15.85 -18.28 12.31
CA ASP A 213 16.65 -17.80 13.43
C ASP A 213 17.62 -16.72 12.93
N TYR A 214 18.05 -15.80 13.81
CA TYR A 214 18.93 -14.69 13.46
C TYR A 214 20.30 -15.12 12.97
N ARG A 215 20.74 -16.34 13.30
CA ARG A 215 21.98 -16.94 12.80
C ARG A 215 21.93 -17.27 11.31
N THR A 216 20.74 -17.53 10.78
CA THR A 216 20.56 -18.07 9.43
C THR A 216 19.75 -17.14 8.53
N HIS A 217 18.94 -16.25 9.11
CA HIS A 217 18.02 -15.38 8.39
C HIS A 217 18.07 -13.95 8.92
N ASP A 218 18.17 -13.00 8.01
CA ASP A 218 17.92 -11.59 8.32
C ASP A 218 16.41 -11.33 8.42
N ILE A 219 16.03 -10.26 9.13
CA ILE A 219 14.63 -9.99 9.44
C ILE A 219 14.04 -9.09 8.36
N GLU A 220 13.12 -9.60 7.54
CA GLU A 220 12.41 -8.80 6.54
C GLU A 220 11.58 -7.69 7.21
N MET A 221 11.69 -6.48 6.68
CA MET A 221 11.05 -5.28 7.21
C MET A 221 10.04 -4.68 6.22
N HIS A 222 9.01 -4.01 6.73
CA HIS A 222 8.04 -3.26 5.94
C HIS A 222 7.47 -2.06 6.72
N ILE A 223 6.66 -1.21 6.09
CA ILE A 223 5.88 -0.14 6.72
C ILE A 223 4.41 -0.41 6.42
N SER A 224 3.52 -0.49 7.42
CA SER A 224 2.09 -0.73 7.15
C SER A 224 1.11 0.31 7.67
N GLU A 225 1.21 0.70 8.94
CA GLU A 225 0.26 1.63 9.56
C GLU A 225 0.89 2.95 9.98
N ILE A 226 0.03 3.98 10.03
CA ILE A 226 0.34 5.28 10.62
C ILE A 226 -0.33 5.41 12.00
N GLY A 227 0.25 6.22 12.88
CA GLY A 227 -0.31 6.55 14.19
C GLY A 227 -0.11 8.01 14.58
N LEU A 228 -0.76 8.43 15.68
CA LEU A 228 -0.42 9.68 16.37
C LEU A 228 0.38 9.34 17.63
N CYS A 229 1.62 9.79 17.73
CA CYS A 229 2.46 9.54 18.88
C CYS A 229 3.55 10.60 18.97
N SER A 230 3.42 11.56 19.89
CA SER A 230 4.43 12.60 20.00
C SER A 230 5.79 12.06 20.46
N GLY A 231 5.82 11.03 21.31
CA GLY A 231 7.09 10.49 21.79
C GLY A 231 7.96 9.85 20.71
N HIS A 232 7.36 9.47 19.58
CA HIS A 232 8.03 8.87 18.41
C HIS A 232 7.90 9.70 17.11
N SER A 233 7.07 10.74 17.11
CA SER A 233 6.94 11.75 16.05
C SER A 233 6.79 13.14 16.68
N ALA A 234 5.71 13.87 16.38
CA ALA A 234 5.43 15.20 16.91
C ALA A 234 3.93 15.47 17.19
N SER A 235 3.05 14.50 16.90
CA SER A 235 1.60 14.68 17.03
C SER A 235 1.13 14.49 18.47
N GLY A 236 0.58 15.52 19.12
CA GLY A 236 0.18 15.43 20.53
C GLY A 236 -0.73 16.57 21.01
N VAL A 237 -1.16 16.50 22.26
CA VAL A 237 -1.81 17.59 22.99
C VAL A 237 -0.77 18.64 23.33
N TRP A 238 -0.98 19.89 22.92
CA TRP A 238 -0.05 20.98 23.21
C TRP A 238 0.06 21.20 24.72
N VAL A 239 1.30 21.26 25.21
CA VAL A 239 1.61 21.52 26.62
C VAL A 239 2.72 22.55 26.76
N ASP A 240 2.74 23.25 27.88
CA ASP A 240 3.86 24.09 28.31
C ASP A 240 4.95 23.27 29.04
N GLU A 241 5.99 23.94 29.54
CA GLU A 241 7.10 23.34 30.28
C GLU A 241 6.70 22.70 31.63
N HIS A 242 5.48 22.96 32.11
CA HIS A 242 4.89 22.34 33.31
C HIS A 242 3.87 21.25 32.97
N ALA A 243 3.81 20.83 31.70
CA ALA A 243 2.86 19.86 31.18
C ALA A 243 1.38 20.31 31.21
N ARG A 244 1.11 21.62 31.38
CA ARG A 244 -0.25 22.19 31.35
C ARG A 244 -0.73 22.31 29.92
N THR A 245 -1.97 21.93 29.67
CA THR A 245 -2.63 22.22 28.39
C THR A 245 -3.17 23.64 28.35
N THR A 246 -3.73 24.07 27.22
CA THR A 246 -4.43 25.36 27.10
C THR A 246 -5.75 25.42 27.88
N VAL A 247 -6.24 24.29 28.41
CA VAL A 247 -7.42 24.22 29.27
C VAL A 247 -6.95 24.22 30.73
N PRO A 248 -7.31 25.24 31.53
CA PRO A 248 -6.95 25.29 32.95
C PRO A 248 -7.35 24.00 33.70
N GLY A 249 -6.46 23.50 34.54
CA GLY A 249 -6.69 22.27 35.31
C GLY A 249 -6.55 20.97 34.52
N LEU A 250 -6.28 21.03 33.20
CA LEU A 250 -6.00 19.86 32.36
C LEU A 250 -4.51 19.82 32.00
N TYR A 251 -3.90 18.65 32.18
CA TYR A 251 -2.51 18.34 31.88
C TYR A 251 -2.42 17.16 30.93
N ALA A 252 -1.32 17.05 30.19
CA ALA A 252 -1.01 15.88 29.37
C ALA A 252 0.46 15.47 29.54
N ALA A 253 0.73 14.16 29.54
CA ALA A 253 2.09 13.62 29.67
C ALA A 253 2.29 12.33 28.85
N GLY A 254 3.56 11.95 28.65
CA GLY A 254 3.95 10.78 27.85
C GLY A 254 3.71 10.98 26.35
N ASP A 255 3.48 9.88 25.61
CA ASP A 255 3.30 9.91 24.15
C ASP A 255 2.11 10.75 23.66
N LEU A 256 1.19 11.09 24.56
CA LEU A 256 0.04 11.96 24.27
C LEU A 256 0.44 13.45 24.22
N ALA A 257 1.38 13.88 25.06
CA ALA A 257 1.78 15.28 25.14
C ALA A 257 2.69 15.63 23.96
N CYS A 258 2.49 16.80 23.35
CA CYS A 258 3.28 17.31 22.23
C CYS A 258 4.68 17.73 22.69
N VAL A 259 5.49 16.74 23.04
CA VAL A 259 6.91 16.83 23.39
C VAL A 259 7.63 15.83 22.48
N PRO A 260 7.98 16.24 21.25
CA PRO A 260 8.49 15.36 20.21
C PRO A 260 9.73 14.55 20.64
N HIS A 261 9.83 13.28 20.20
CA HIS A 261 11.03 12.43 20.36
C HIS A 261 11.54 12.29 21.81
N ASN A 262 10.66 12.35 22.80
CA ASN A 262 11.01 12.24 24.22
C ASN A 262 11.07 10.78 24.73
N TYR A 263 10.45 9.84 24.01
CA TYR A 263 10.34 8.42 24.34
C TYR A 263 9.99 8.19 25.82
N MET A 264 10.50 7.09 26.41
CA MET A 264 10.22 6.75 27.80
C MET A 264 10.77 7.77 28.82
N ILE A 265 11.86 8.47 28.51
CA ILE A 265 12.40 9.52 29.39
C ILE A 265 11.38 10.65 29.54
N GLY A 266 10.75 11.04 28.43
CA GLY A 266 9.68 12.02 28.42
C GLY A 266 8.49 11.62 29.26
N ALA A 267 8.09 10.34 29.23
CA ALA A 267 7.01 9.84 30.08
C ALA A 267 7.31 10.01 31.57
N PHE A 268 8.55 9.75 32.02
CA PHE A 268 8.93 9.97 33.41
C PHE A 268 9.01 11.45 33.78
N VAL A 269 9.70 12.25 32.97
CA VAL A 269 9.95 13.67 33.26
C VAL A 269 8.63 14.46 33.23
N PHE A 270 7.83 14.34 32.16
CA PHE A 270 6.57 15.06 32.07
C PHE A 270 5.49 14.48 32.99
N GLY A 271 5.59 13.20 33.38
CA GLY A 271 4.75 12.64 34.43
C GLY A 271 5.02 13.28 35.79
N ASP A 272 6.29 13.48 36.14
CA ASP A 272 6.72 14.15 37.38
C ASP A 272 6.35 15.64 37.38
N LEU A 273 6.61 16.34 36.28
CA LEU A 273 6.24 17.75 36.11
C LEU A 273 4.73 17.95 36.23
N ALA A 274 3.93 17.17 35.49
CA ALA A 274 2.47 17.25 35.55
C ALA A 274 1.94 16.96 36.96
N GLY A 275 2.46 15.93 37.62
CA GLY A 275 2.04 15.55 38.96
C GLY A 275 2.38 16.61 40.01
N THR A 276 3.60 17.14 39.97
CA THR A 276 4.08 18.18 40.89
C THR A 276 3.29 19.47 40.73
N ASP A 277 3.10 19.92 39.50
CA ASP A 277 2.40 21.17 39.22
C ASP A 277 0.90 21.07 39.53
N ALA A 278 0.26 19.97 39.13
CA ALA A 278 -1.14 19.72 39.45
C ALA A 278 -1.37 19.66 40.97
N ALA A 279 -0.47 19.03 41.74
CA ALA A 279 -0.58 18.97 43.19
C ALA A 279 -0.48 20.36 43.84
N ALA A 280 0.46 21.21 43.36
CA ALA A 280 0.60 22.58 43.83
C ALA A 280 -0.67 23.41 43.53
N ALA A 281 -1.16 23.36 42.29
CA ALA A 281 -2.38 24.07 41.89
C ALA A 281 -3.65 23.59 42.62
N CYS A 282 -3.69 22.31 43.01
CA CYS A 282 -4.81 21.73 43.77
C CYS A 282 -4.89 22.20 45.23
N ALA A 283 -3.79 22.71 45.81
CA ALA A 283 -3.77 23.21 47.18
C ALA A 283 -4.67 24.44 47.36
N GLU A 284 -4.77 25.26 46.31
CA GLU A 284 -5.54 26.52 46.30
C GLU A 284 -6.95 26.36 45.69
N SER A 285 -7.24 25.22 45.07
CA SER A 285 -8.52 24.95 44.39
C SER A 285 -9.47 24.13 45.27
N THR A 286 -10.79 24.33 45.13
CA THR A 286 -11.81 23.45 45.73
C THR A 286 -12.23 22.36 44.75
N ALA A 287 -12.62 21.19 45.26
CA ALA A 287 -13.18 20.15 44.41
C ALA A 287 -14.58 20.57 43.94
N PRO A 288 -14.94 20.32 42.67
CA PRO A 288 -16.24 20.67 42.14
C PRO A 288 -17.34 19.95 42.93
N GLN A 289 -18.35 20.70 43.38
CA GLN A 289 -19.50 20.15 44.10
C GLN A 289 -20.53 19.55 43.13
N GLU A 290 -20.64 20.14 41.94
CA GLU A 290 -21.53 19.71 40.87
C GLU A 290 -20.72 19.52 39.59
N LEU A 291 -21.15 18.55 38.78
CA LEU A 291 -20.56 18.25 37.48
C LEU A 291 -21.51 18.68 36.36
N PRO A 292 -20.99 19.09 35.19
CA PRO A 292 -21.79 19.63 34.10
C PRO A 292 -22.77 18.57 33.54
N GLY A 293 -24.06 18.73 33.84
CA GLY A 293 -25.09 17.74 33.52
C GLY A 293 -25.35 17.51 32.02
N GLU A 294 -25.08 18.50 31.17
CA GLU A 294 -25.15 18.33 29.70
C GLU A 294 -24.04 17.43 29.18
N GLN A 295 -22.79 17.70 29.56
CA GLN A 295 -21.64 16.88 29.14
C GLN A 295 -21.74 15.44 29.67
N LEU A 296 -22.31 15.23 30.85
CA LEU A 296 -22.61 13.89 31.37
C LEU A 296 -23.65 13.15 30.51
N ARG A 297 -24.71 13.84 30.05
CA ARG A 297 -25.70 13.27 29.14
C ARG A 297 -25.08 12.91 27.80
N ASP A 298 -24.20 13.76 27.25
CA ASP A 298 -23.49 13.48 25.99
C ASP A 298 -22.55 12.28 26.12
N ALA A 299 -21.82 12.18 27.24
CA ALA A 299 -20.97 11.03 27.53
C ALA A 299 -21.79 9.75 27.67
N HIS A 300 -22.94 9.82 28.34
CA HIS A 300 -23.85 8.70 28.48
C HIS A 300 -24.42 8.28 27.12
N GLU A 301 -24.81 9.23 26.27
CA GLU A 301 -25.29 8.97 24.91
C GLU A 301 -24.20 8.31 24.05
N LEU A 302 -22.97 8.83 24.07
CA LEU A 302 -21.82 8.23 23.37
C LEU A 302 -21.63 6.75 23.75
N ILE A 303 -21.75 6.42 25.04
CA ILE A 303 -21.55 5.07 25.57
C ILE A 303 -22.72 4.15 25.20
N TYR A 304 -23.96 4.55 25.45
CA TYR A 304 -25.10 3.63 25.47
C TYR A 304 -25.98 3.65 24.22
N ARG A 305 -25.82 4.64 23.32
CA ARG A 305 -26.54 4.66 22.03
C ARG A 305 -26.46 3.32 21.27
N PRO A 306 -25.31 2.62 21.21
CA PRO A 306 -25.22 1.34 20.50
C PRO A 306 -26.17 0.24 21.01
N LEU A 307 -26.64 0.31 22.26
CA LEU A 307 -27.64 -0.63 22.79
C LEU A 307 -29.02 -0.49 22.13
N ARG A 308 -29.30 0.67 21.51
CA ARG A 308 -30.56 0.91 20.77
C ARG A 308 -30.55 0.25 19.39
N HIS A 309 -29.38 -0.21 18.93
CA HIS A 309 -29.18 -0.83 17.62
C HIS A 309 -28.58 -2.24 17.79
N PRO A 310 -29.18 -3.18 18.54
CA PRO A 310 -28.55 -4.47 18.84
C PRO A 310 -28.23 -5.32 17.60
N ASP A 311 -28.85 -5.03 16.46
CA ASP A 311 -28.61 -5.66 15.16
C ASP A 311 -27.97 -4.73 14.13
N GLY A 312 -27.49 -3.56 14.57
CA GLY A 312 -26.72 -2.63 13.76
C GLY A 312 -25.34 -3.17 13.38
N PRO A 313 -24.60 -2.50 12.49
CA PRO A 313 -23.28 -2.94 12.06
C PRO A 313 -22.34 -3.16 13.25
N PRO A 314 -21.66 -4.31 13.34
CA PRO A 314 -20.78 -4.61 14.45
C PRO A 314 -19.49 -3.80 14.35
N GLN A 315 -18.94 -3.41 15.50
CA GLN A 315 -17.74 -2.58 15.59
C GLN A 315 -16.57 -3.01 14.67
N PRO A 316 -16.19 -4.30 14.56
CA PRO A 316 -15.02 -4.68 13.76
C PRO A 316 -15.15 -4.27 12.29
N GLN A 317 -16.36 -4.31 11.73
CA GLN A 317 -16.61 -3.93 10.32
C GLN A 317 -16.49 -2.41 10.14
N VAL A 318 -17.06 -1.64 11.07
CA VAL A 318 -17.01 -0.17 11.01
C VAL A 318 -15.59 0.34 11.27
N GLU A 319 -14.88 -0.22 12.25
CA GLU A 319 -13.49 0.13 12.52
C GLU A 319 -12.57 -0.24 11.34
N TYR A 320 -12.75 -1.42 10.74
CA TYR A 320 -11.99 -1.82 9.56
C TYR A 320 -12.19 -0.82 8.41
N LYS A 321 -13.45 -0.48 8.10
CA LYS A 321 -13.79 0.49 7.05
C LYS A 321 -13.17 1.87 7.32
N LEU A 322 -13.28 2.36 8.55
CA LEU A 322 -12.72 3.63 9.00
C LEU A 322 -11.20 3.69 8.77
N ARG A 323 -10.48 2.69 9.28
CA ARG A 323 -9.01 2.65 9.23
C ARG A 323 -8.50 2.32 7.83
N ARG A 324 -9.28 1.60 7.02
CA ARG A 324 -8.98 1.40 5.59
C ARG A 324 -8.93 2.75 4.86
N PHE A 325 -9.90 3.63 5.11
CA PHE A 325 -9.92 4.98 4.52
C PHE A 325 -8.77 5.86 5.02
N VAL A 326 -8.34 5.71 6.27
CA VAL A 326 -7.12 6.35 6.76
C VAL A 326 -5.92 5.93 5.89
N ASN A 327 -5.73 4.64 5.65
CA ASN A 327 -4.62 4.15 4.83
C ASN A 327 -4.72 4.60 3.37
N ASP A 328 -5.91 4.62 2.78
CA ASP A 328 -6.08 4.99 1.37
C ASP A 328 -5.90 6.48 1.10
N TYR A 329 -6.37 7.33 2.02
CA TYR A 329 -6.57 8.74 1.74
C TYR A 329 -5.82 9.71 2.67
N VAL A 330 -5.36 9.24 3.83
CA VAL A 330 -4.66 10.07 4.82
C VAL A 330 -3.17 9.73 4.87
N ALA A 331 -2.81 8.45 4.73
CA ALA A 331 -1.41 8.03 4.76
C ALA A 331 -0.57 8.68 3.64
N PRO A 332 0.70 9.03 3.93
CA PRO A 332 1.61 9.63 2.96
C PRO A 332 1.99 8.62 1.84
N PRO A 333 2.23 9.09 0.60
CA PRO A 333 2.17 10.48 0.16
C PRO A 333 0.73 11.01 0.06
N LYS A 334 0.53 12.19 0.66
CA LYS A 334 -0.74 12.90 0.79
C LYS A 334 -0.98 13.79 -0.42
N THR A 335 -2.25 14.08 -0.71
CA THR A 335 -2.64 15.12 -1.67
C THR A 335 -3.93 15.79 -1.23
N ALA A 336 -4.17 17.04 -1.63
CA ALA A 336 -5.44 17.73 -1.35
C ALA A 336 -6.65 16.91 -1.82
N ALA A 337 -6.56 16.24 -2.97
CA ALA A 337 -7.63 15.39 -3.51
C ALA A 337 -7.94 14.19 -2.60
N LYS A 338 -6.91 13.44 -2.18
CA LYS A 338 -7.06 12.31 -1.25
C LYS A 338 -7.63 12.78 0.09
N LEU A 339 -7.04 13.82 0.68
CA LEU A 339 -7.47 14.37 1.97
C LEU A 339 -8.92 14.89 1.92
N SER A 340 -9.33 15.51 0.81
CA SER A 340 -10.71 15.95 0.62
C SER A 340 -11.71 14.79 0.56
N ILE A 341 -11.31 13.63 0.01
CA ILE A 341 -12.10 12.40 0.06
C ILE A 341 -12.17 11.88 1.51
N ALA A 342 -11.05 11.89 2.24
CA ALA A 342 -11.00 11.48 3.64
C ALA A 342 -11.96 12.30 4.51
N VAL A 343 -11.88 13.64 4.43
CA VAL A 343 -12.73 14.56 5.19
C VAL A 343 -14.23 14.28 4.94
N ARG A 344 -14.67 14.30 3.68
CA ARG A 344 -16.06 13.97 3.31
C ARG A 344 -16.50 12.59 3.82
N THR A 345 -15.58 11.63 3.78
CA THR A 345 -15.84 10.27 4.24
C THR A 345 -16.03 10.23 5.75
N PHE A 346 -15.16 10.88 6.54
CA PHE A 346 -15.26 10.90 7.99
C PHE A 346 -16.46 11.72 8.47
N ASP A 347 -16.88 12.75 7.72
CA ASP A 347 -18.14 13.46 7.95
C ASP A 347 -19.34 12.53 7.75
N ARG A 348 -19.42 11.82 6.62
CA ARG A 348 -20.48 10.82 6.37
C ARG A 348 -20.49 9.72 7.42
N MET A 349 -19.31 9.23 7.82
CA MET A 349 -19.19 8.15 8.80
C MET A 349 -19.70 8.53 10.18
N ARG A 350 -19.94 9.81 10.50
CA ARG A 350 -20.62 10.22 11.74
C ARG A 350 -21.99 9.53 11.87
N ALA A 351 -22.77 9.51 10.79
CA ALA A 351 -24.07 8.85 10.77
C ALA A 351 -23.94 7.32 10.74
N GLU A 352 -22.99 6.77 10.00
CA GLU A 352 -22.76 5.31 9.94
C GLU A 352 -22.31 4.75 11.32
N ILE A 353 -21.43 5.47 12.02
CA ILE A 353 -21.02 5.17 13.40
C ILE A 353 -22.24 5.26 14.33
N ALA A 354 -23.15 6.21 14.11
CA ALA A 354 -24.36 6.36 14.91
C ALA A 354 -25.23 5.09 14.91
N GLU A 355 -25.20 4.31 13.83
CA GLU A 355 -25.99 3.09 13.68
C GLU A 355 -25.31 1.82 14.22
N MET A 356 -24.06 1.89 14.69
CA MET A 356 -23.35 0.73 15.25
C MET A 356 -24.11 0.07 16.39
N GLY A 357 -24.06 -1.26 16.42
CA GLY A 357 -24.70 -2.08 17.45
C GLY A 357 -23.76 -2.57 18.54
N ALA A 358 -24.31 -2.72 19.75
CA ALA A 358 -23.67 -3.43 20.86
C ALA A 358 -24.72 -4.18 21.71
N ARG A 359 -24.30 -5.28 22.32
CA ARG A 359 -25.15 -6.15 23.17
C ARG A 359 -24.59 -6.36 24.57
N ASN A 360 -23.35 -5.97 24.83
CA ASN A 360 -22.70 -6.16 26.12
C ASN A 360 -21.67 -5.04 26.41
N PRO A 361 -21.19 -4.91 27.66
CA PRO A 361 -20.24 -3.86 28.04
C PRO A 361 -18.93 -3.84 27.24
N HIS A 362 -18.46 -5.00 26.77
CA HIS A 362 -17.25 -5.06 25.96
C HIS A 362 -17.49 -4.44 24.58
N GLU A 363 -18.62 -4.75 23.95
CA GLU A 363 -19.01 -4.15 22.67
C GLU A 363 -19.27 -2.65 22.79
N LEU A 364 -19.84 -2.17 23.90
CA LEU A 364 -19.98 -0.73 24.16
C LEU A 364 -18.61 -0.05 24.23
N MET A 365 -17.67 -0.63 24.97
CA MET A 365 -16.30 -0.14 25.03
C MET A 365 -15.69 -0.04 23.62
N ARG A 366 -15.82 -1.08 22.81
CA ARG A 366 -15.30 -1.11 21.43
C ARG A 366 -15.98 -0.07 20.53
N ALA A 367 -17.29 0.10 20.61
CA ALA A 367 -18.03 1.08 19.83
C ALA A 367 -17.60 2.53 20.14
N VAL A 368 -17.31 2.82 21.41
CA VAL A 368 -16.77 4.12 21.82
C VAL A 368 -15.35 4.33 21.27
N GLU A 369 -14.48 3.31 21.29
CA GLU A 369 -13.14 3.39 20.71
C GLU A 369 -13.17 3.77 19.21
N VAL A 370 -14.14 3.28 18.42
CA VAL A 370 -14.31 3.69 17.02
C VAL A 370 -14.57 5.19 16.89
N SER A 371 -15.31 5.77 17.84
CA SER A 371 -15.59 7.21 17.83
C SER A 371 -14.29 8.01 18.06
N PHE A 372 -13.42 7.55 18.97
CA PHE A 372 -12.11 8.19 19.18
C PHE A 372 -11.20 8.09 17.96
N ILE A 373 -11.16 6.91 17.31
CA ILE A 373 -10.37 6.71 16.09
C ILE A 373 -10.88 7.63 14.99
N ARG A 374 -12.20 7.82 14.87
CA ARG A 374 -12.80 8.70 13.86
C ARG A 374 -12.47 10.17 14.13
N ASP A 375 -12.52 10.61 15.38
CA ASP A 375 -12.12 11.97 15.76
C ASP A 375 -10.65 12.21 15.41
N CYS A 376 -9.76 11.26 15.75
CA CYS A 376 -8.34 11.34 15.40
C CYS A 376 -8.12 11.33 13.88
N ALA A 377 -8.85 10.51 13.13
CA ALA A 377 -8.76 10.43 11.67
C ALA A 377 -9.20 11.73 11.00
N GLU A 378 -10.29 12.35 11.47
CA GLU A 378 -10.71 13.66 10.97
C GLU A 378 -9.69 14.74 11.31
N MET A 379 -9.23 14.84 12.56
CA MET A 379 -8.21 15.79 12.97
C MET A 379 -6.95 15.65 12.12
N ALA A 380 -6.48 14.41 11.88
CA ALA A 380 -5.33 14.10 11.04
C ALA A 380 -5.53 14.53 9.58
N ALA A 381 -6.69 14.25 8.99
CA ALA A 381 -6.99 14.59 7.60
C ALA A 381 -7.10 16.10 7.39
N ARG A 382 -7.86 16.80 8.26
CA ARG A 382 -8.05 18.25 8.18
C ARG A 382 -6.77 19.02 8.46
N SER A 383 -6.02 18.66 9.51
CA SER A 383 -4.69 19.25 9.76
C SER A 383 -3.74 19.04 8.58
N SER A 384 -3.78 17.84 8.00
CA SER A 384 -2.94 17.55 6.83
C SER A 384 -3.35 18.33 5.59
N LEU A 385 -4.62 18.70 5.44
CA LEU A 385 -5.12 19.53 4.34
C LEU A 385 -4.72 20.99 4.56
N THR A 386 -4.89 21.47 5.79
CA THR A 386 -4.55 22.83 6.22
C THR A 386 -3.07 23.14 6.04
N ARG A 387 -2.17 22.20 6.38
CA ARG A 387 -0.73 22.39 6.12
C ARG A 387 -0.42 22.22 4.64
N THR A 388 -0.14 23.33 3.95
CA THR A 388 0.10 23.39 2.50
C THR A 388 1.59 23.41 2.15
N GLU A 389 2.37 22.48 2.71
CA GLU A 389 3.79 22.25 2.40
C GLU A 389 4.14 20.76 2.62
N SER A 390 5.36 20.36 2.30
CA SER A 390 5.95 19.10 2.78
C SER A 390 7.07 19.39 3.75
N ARG A 391 7.08 18.69 4.89
CA ARG A 391 8.10 18.87 5.94
C ARG A 391 8.32 17.58 6.72
N TRP A 392 9.54 17.39 7.21
CA TRP A 392 9.93 16.24 8.04
C TRP A 392 9.81 14.88 7.31
N GLY A 393 10.02 14.85 5.99
CA GLY A 393 9.93 13.63 5.19
C GLY A 393 8.56 12.96 5.30
N LEU A 394 8.54 11.64 5.47
CA LEU A 394 7.30 10.85 5.47
C LEU A 394 6.33 11.17 6.61
N TYR A 395 6.76 11.91 7.65
CA TYR A 395 5.82 12.36 8.69
C TYR A 395 4.75 13.30 8.11
N HIS A 396 5.14 14.17 7.17
CA HIS A 396 4.23 15.04 6.45
C HIS A 396 4.71 15.28 5.01
N ASP A 397 4.48 14.28 4.16
CA ASP A 397 4.78 14.32 2.72
C ASP A 397 3.50 14.59 1.90
N ARG A 398 3.46 15.75 1.25
CA ARG A 398 2.40 16.22 0.33
C ARG A 398 2.94 16.15 -1.10
N ALA A 399 2.58 15.13 -1.86
CA ALA A 399 3.05 14.97 -3.24
C ALA A 399 2.55 16.07 -4.19
N ASP A 400 1.44 16.73 -3.84
CA ASP A 400 0.94 17.92 -4.56
C ASP A 400 1.66 19.23 -4.18
N LEU A 401 2.38 19.24 -3.05
CA LEU A 401 3.13 20.38 -2.50
C LEU A 401 4.47 19.90 -1.92
N PRO A 402 5.42 19.41 -2.74
CA PRO A 402 6.61 18.69 -2.28
C PRO A 402 7.66 19.59 -1.59
N GLY A 403 7.51 20.92 -1.68
CA GLY A 403 8.45 21.88 -1.12
C GLY A 403 8.17 22.19 0.35
N ARG A 404 9.23 22.47 1.09
CA ARG A 404 9.19 23.10 2.42
C ARG A 404 9.00 24.61 2.25
N ASP A 405 8.08 25.22 3.00
CA ASP A 405 7.82 26.66 2.97
C ASP A 405 8.01 27.27 4.36
N ASP A 406 9.24 27.72 4.64
CA ASP A 406 9.58 28.34 5.91
C ASP A 406 8.96 29.74 6.09
N SER A 407 8.50 30.38 5.01
CA SER A 407 7.92 31.73 5.06
C SER A 407 6.49 31.72 5.63
N GLU A 408 5.68 30.76 5.20
CA GLU A 408 4.31 30.62 5.66
C GLU A 408 4.17 29.67 6.85
N TRP A 409 5.03 28.65 6.93
CA TRP A 409 4.86 27.53 7.86
C TRP A 409 5.98 27.39 8.90
N GLY A 410 6.70 28.47 9.20
CA GLY A 410 7.61 28.60 10.36
C GLY A 410 6.92 28.58 11.74
N TYR A 411 5.82 27.85 11.86
CA TYR A 411 4.91 27.78 13.01
C TYR A 411 4.49 26.31 13.26
N HIS A 412 4.12 26.02 14.50
CA HIS A 412 3.32 24.85 14.82
C HIS A 412 1.91 25.05 14.27
N LEU A 413 1.36 24.01 13.63
CA LEU A 413 -0.06 23.97 13.32
C LEU A 413 -0.79 23.33 14.50
N ASN A 414 -1.52 24.15 15.23
CA ASN A 414 -2.40 23.70 16.30
C ASN A 414 -3.83 23.60 15.79
N LEU A 415 -4.61 22.73 16.41
CA LEU A 415 -6.06 22.66 16.26
C LEU A 415 -6.73 22.60 17.62
N ARG A 416 -7.97 23.08 17.73
CA ARG A 416 -8.84 22.88 18.89
C ARG A 416 -10.30 22.87 18.47
N LYS A 417 -11.18 22.47 19.39
CA LYS A 417 -12.63 22.59 19.20
C LYS A 417 -13.09 24.03 19.52
N GLY A 418 -13.79 24.66 18.57
CA GLY A 418 -14.44 25.96 18.73
C GLY A 418 -15.72 25.91 19.57
N ALA A 419 -16.25 27.07 19.93
CA ALA A 419 -17.47 27.18 20.73
C ALA A 419 -18.74 26.71 19.97
N ASP A 420 -18.72 26.80 18.64
CA ASP A 420 -19.72 26.23 17.72
C ASP A 420 -19.55 24.72 17.51
N GLY A 421 -18.46 24.14 18.03
CA GLY A 421 -18.11 22.74 17.90
C GLY A 421 -17.27 22.39 16.69
N GLU A 422 -16.96 23.36 15.83
CA GLU A 422 -16.13 23.20 14.64
C GLU A 422 -14.64 23.17 14.97
N MET A 423 -13.82 22.68 14.05
CA MET A 423 -12.37 22.64 14.22
C MET A 423 -11.75 24.00 13.87
N VAL A 424 -11.01 24.58 14.81
CA VAL A 424 -10.29 25.84 14.61
C VAL A 424 -8.79 25.54 14.52
N PHE A 425 -8.15 25.98 13.43
CA PHE A 425 -6.71 25.86 13.24
C PHE A 425 -5.98 27.14 13.62
N LEU A 426 -4.79 26.99 14.18
CA LEU A 426 -3.98 28.08 14.72
C LEU A 426 -2.52 27.89 14.28
N LYS A 427 -1.89 28.93 13.74
CA LYS A 427 -0.43 29.04 13.65
C LYS A 427 0.08 29.51 15.01
N ARG A 428 0.79 28.64 15.73
CA ARG A 428 1.45 28.95 17.01
C ARG A 428 2.96 29.07 16.79
N PRO A 429 3.59 30.18 17.20
CA PRO A 429 5.03 30.37 17.00
C PRO A 429 5.85 29.24 17.62
N VAL A 430 6.94 28.87 16.94
CA VAL A 430 7.96 28.00 17.53
C VAL A 430 8.60 28.74 18.70
N ALA A 431 8.96 28.03 19.77
CA ALA A 431 9.67 28.62 20.90
C ALA A 431 11.14 28.93 20.55
N PRO A 432 11.79 29.88 21.24
CA PRO A 432 13.23 30.12 21.07
C PRO A 432 14.05 28.85 21.33
N TYR A 433 15.02 28.58 20.47
CA TYR A 433 15.98 27.51 20.71
C TYR A 433 16.91 27.89 21.87
N PHE A 434 17.03 27.02 22.88
CA PHE A 434 17.98 27.21 23.98
C PHE A 434 19.44 27.16 23.50
N VAL A 435 19.70 26.38 22.44
CA VAL A 435 21.01 26.26 21.80
C VAL A 435 20.89 26.79 20.37
N PRO A 436 21.66 27.81 19.98
CA PRO A 436 21.64 28.30 18.60
C PRO A 436 22.01 27.19 17.62
N VAL A 437 21.21 27.04 16.57
CA VAL A 437 21.47 26.10 15.48
C VAL A 437 21.76 26.94 14.24
N PRO A 438 23.02 26.97 13.75
CA PRO A 438 23.34 27.61 12.48
C PRO A 438 22.42 27.05 11.40
N GLU A 439 21.73 27.91 10.63
CA GLU A 439 20.64 27.62 9.67
C GLU A 439 19.21 27.82 10.19
N LEU A 440 18.99 27.93 11.51
CA LEU A 440 17.68 28.21 12.10
C LEU A 440 17.61 29.59 12.78
N ASP A 441 18.52 30.51 12.44
CA ASP A 441 18.60 31.85 13.04
C ASP A 441 17.32 32.71 12.84
N GLY A 442 16.49 32.35 11.85
CA GLY A 442 15.18 32.95 11.59
C GLY A 442 14.04 32.39 12.45
N LEU A 443 14.31 31.39 13.29
CA LEU A 443 13.38 30.82 14.26
C LEU A 443 13.84 31.18 15.68
N PRO A 444 12.93 31.62 16.55
CA PRO A 444 11.49 31.71 16.32
C PRO A 444 11.14 32.97 15.50
N PRO A 445 9.99 32.99 14.79
CA PRO A 445 9.60 34.16 14.02
C PRO A 445 9.51 35.41 14.91
N ALA A 446 9.88 36.58 14.39
CA ALA A 446 9.85 37.83 15.17
C ALA A 446 8.44 38.14 15.73
N ASP A 447 7.41 37.75 14.98
CA ASP A 447 6.02 37.80 15.46
C ASP A 447 5.65 36.54 16.24
N GLN A 448 5.35 36.75 17.53
CA GLN A 448 4.96 35.73 18.49
C GLN A 448 3.43 35.62 18.69
N THR A 449 2.63 36.24 17.82
CA THR A 449 1.17 36.16 17.89
C THR A 449 0.67 34.79 17.42
N VAL A 450 -0.29 34.23 18.17
CA VAL A 450 -1.06 33.07 17.71
C VAL A 450 -2.13 33.57 16.75
N ARG A 451 -2.17 33.01 15.55
CA ARG A 451 -3.06 33.45 14.46
C ARG A 451 -3.95 32.32 14.01
N ALA A 452 -5.24 32.56 13.81
CA ALA A 452 -6.10 31.59 13.17
C ALA A 452 -5.67 31.37 11.71
N VAL A 453 -5.81 30.15 11.21
CA VAL A 453 -5.61 29.79 9.81
C VAL A 453 -6.84 29.06 9.31
N GLU A 454 -7.27 29.39 8.09
CA GLU A 454 -8.43 28.75 7.47
C GLU A 454 -8.03 27.42 6.82
N GLU A 455 -8.89 26.41 6.98
CA GLU A 455 -8.77 25.17 6.21
C GLU A 455 -9.06 25.48 4.72
N PRO A 456 -8.19 25.05 3.79
CA PRO A 456 -8.46 25.17 2.36
C PRO A 456 -9.77 24.47 1.96
N PRO A 457 -10.49 24.97 0.94
CA PRO A 457 -11.71 24.31 0.48
C PRO A 457 -11.42 22.90 -0.03
N LEU A 458 -12.36 21.99 0.20
CA LEU A 458 -12.24 20.62 -0.26
C LEU A 458 -12.18 20.55 -1.79
N VAL A 459 -11.18 19.85 -2.32
CA VAL A 459 -11.01 19.63 -3.75
C VAL A 459 -11.99 18.57 -4.25
N GLY A 460 -12.61 18.84 -5.40
CA GLY A 460 -13.46 17.88 -6.11
C GLY A 460 -12.62 16.77 -6.72
N GLY A 461 -12.62 15.60 -6.10
CA GLY A 461 -11.83 14.43 -6.54
C GLY A 461 -12.52 13.56 -7.58
N GLN A 462 -13.62 14.02 -8.18
CA GLN A 462 -14.33 13.29 -9.22
C GLN A 462 -14.27 14.11 -10.50
N ALA A 463 -13.88 13.46 -11.61
CA ALA A 463 -14.13 14.02 -12.93
C ALA A 463 -15.61 14.43 -13.00
N PRO A 464 -15.94 15.61 -13.54
CA PRO A 464 -17.33 16.00 -13.73
C PRO A 464 -18.09 14.85 -14.36
N ALA A 465 -19.30 14.53 -13.87
CA ALA A 465 -20.15 13.50 -14.48
C ALA A 465 -20.42 13.78 -15.98
N THR A 466 -20.22 15.02 -16.40
CA THR A 466 -20.29 15.51 -17.79
C THR A 466 -19.05 15.24 -18.64
N THR A 467 -17.96 14.74 -18.04
CA THR A 467 -16.71 14.42 -18.76
C THR A 467 -16.92 13.11 -19.52
N ALA A 468 -17.47 13.23 -20.72
CA ALA A 468 -17.52 12.12 -21.66
C ALA A 468 -16.10 11.65 -21.99
N SER A 469 -15.91 10.33 -22.10
CA SER A 469 -14.68 9.77 -22.63
C SER A 469 -14.38 10.40 -24.00
N ARG A 470 -13.14 10.84 -24.21
CA ARG A 470 -12.66 11.29 -25.53
C ARG A 470 -12.52 10.12 -26.51
N ILE A 471 -12.62 8.90 -26.02
CA ILE A 471 -12.81 7.72 -26.84
C ILE A 471 -14.29 7.73 -27.23
N ALA A 472 -14.56 8.03 -28.50
CA ALA A 472 -15.86 7.80 -29.10
C ALA A 472 -16.12 6.28 -29.06
N SER A 473 -16.72 5.80 -27.97
CA SER A 473 -17.38 4.50 -27.98
C SER A 473 -18.57 4.68 -28.91
N ALA A 474 -18.48 4.12 -30.12
CA ALA A 474 -19.68 3.89 -30.91
C ALA A 474 -20.60 3.08 -30.00
N ALA A 475 -21.71 3.68 -29.59
CA ALA A 475 -22.71 2.99 -28.79
C ALA A 475 -23.20 1.80 -29.62
N THR A 476 -22.56 0.64 -29.44
CA THR A 476 -23.10 -0.62 -29.89
C THR A 476 -24.36 -0.81 -29.07
N SER A 477 -25.51 -0.73 -29.74
CA SER A 477 -26.77 -1.17 -29.18
C SER A 477 -26.55 -2.58 -28.62
N PHE A 478 -26.61 -2.72 -27.30
CA PHE A 478 -26.58 -4.03 -26.68
C PHE A 478 -27.95 -4.67 -26.95
N GLU A 479 -28.04 -5.39 -28.06
CA GLU A 479 -29.13 -6.33 -28.28
C GLU A 479 -28.91 -7.51 -27.33
N PRO A 480 -29.93 -7.92 -26.54
CA PRO A 480 -29.81 -9.09 -25.69
C PRO A 480 -29.48 -10.33 -26.54
N PRO A 481 -28.61 -11.24 -26.06
CA PRO A 481 -28.20 -12.41 -26.81
C PRO A 481 -29.41 -13.28 -27.19
N SER A 482 -29.43 -13.77 -28.43
CA SER A 482 -30.53 -14.59 -28.95
C SER A 482 -30.78 -15.82 -28.05
N PRO A 483 -32.06 -16.16 -27.76
CA PRO A 483 -32.40 -17.34 -26.98
C PRO A 483 -31.91 -18.65 -27.62
N ARG A 484 -31.63 -18.64 -28.93
CA ARG A 484 -31.08 -19.79 -29.67
C ARG A 484 -29.63 -20.11 -29.26
N ILE A 485 -28.91 -19.17 -28.64
CA ILE A 485 -27.60 -19.45 -28.03
C ILE A 485 -27.74 -20.47 -26.90
N ALA A 486 -28.78 -20.36 -26.07
CA ALA A 486 -29.04 -21.33 -25.00
C ALA A 486 -29.40 -22.71 -25.54
N GLU A 487 -30.07 -22.79 -26.71
CA GLU A 487 -30.38 -24.05 -27.38
C GLU A 487 -29.10 -24.78 -27.83
N VAL A 488 -28.10 -24.05 -28.36
CA VAL A 488 -26.80 -24.62 -28.74
C VAL A 488 -26.06 -25.16 -27.51
N LEU A 489 -26.01 -24.38 -26.42
CA LEU A 489 -25.31 -24.76 -25.20
C LEU A 489 -25.98 -25.91 -24.44
N ALA A 490 -27.25 -26.20 -24.71
CA ALA A 490 -27.98 -27.31 -24.10
C ALA A 490 -27.77 -28.65 -24.81
N LEU A 491 -27.02 -28.70 -25.91
CA LEU A 491 -26.69 -29.94 -26.61
C LEU A 491 -25.63 -30.71 -25.82
N GLU A 492 -26.03 -31.81 -25.17
CA GLU A 492 -25.11 -32.64 -24.35
C GLU A 492 -24.11 -33.46 -25.20
N GLU A 493 -24.55 -33.99 -26.35
CA GLU A 493 -23.72 -34.71 -27.32
C GLU A 493 -24.00 -34.19 -28.74
N PRO A 494 -23.44 -33.02 -29.12
CA PRO A 494 -23.77 -32.38 -30.38
C PRO A 494 -23.28 -33.22 -31.56
N THR A 495 -24.15 -33.48 -32.53
CA THR A 495 -23.78 -34.06 -33.84
C THR A 495 -23.73 -32.97 -34.90
N ILE A 496 -23.03 -33.21 -36.02
CA ILE A 496 -23.03 -32.26 -37.15
C ILE A 496 -24.44 -32.01 -37.70
N ALA A 497 -25.28 -33.03 -37.73
CA ALA A 497 -26.68 -32.87 -38.11
C ALA A 497 -27.44 -31.96 -37.13
N GLY A 498 -27.18 -32.10 -35.83
CA GLY A 498 -27.78 -31.27 -34.78
C GLY A 498 -27.28 -29.82 -34.76
N LEU A 499 -26.01 -29.59 -35.11
CA LEU A 499 -25.41 -28.24 -35.15
C LEU A 499 -25.70 -27.48 -36.45
N ARG A 500 -26.04 -28.18 -37.55
CA ARG A 500 -26.28 -27.59 -38.88
C ARG A 500 -27.23 -26.38 -38.87
N PRO A 501 -28.39 -26.40 -38.17
CA PRO A 501 -29.30 -25.26 -38.15
C PRO A 501 -28.70 -24.01 -37.50
N TYR A 502 -27.77 -24.18 -36.56
CA TYR A 502 -27.15 -23.08 -35.82
C TYR A 502 -25.92 -22.53 -36.53
N LEU A 503 -25.20 -23.38 -37.27
CA LEU A 503 -24.05 -22.98 -38.10
C LEU A 503 -24.46 -22.09 -39.28
N SER A 504 -25.71 -22.16 -39.72
CA SER A 504 -26.28 -21.30 -40.78
C SER A 504 -27.30 -20.29 -40.26
N ASP A 505 -27.34 -20.04 -38.95
CA ASP A 505 -28.32 -19.15 -38.33
C ASP A 505 -28.12 -17.69 -38.80
N PRO A 506 -29.19 -16.89 -39.01
CA PRO A 506 -29.03 -15.47 -39.35
C PRO A 506 -28.27 -14.67 -38.28
N ASP A 507 -28.35 -15.06 -37.01
CA ASP A 507 -27.66 -14.39 -35.91
C ASP A 507 -26.18 -14.83 -35.81
N PRO A 508 -25.21 -13.92 -35.97
CA PRO A 508 -23.79 -14.24 -35.84
C PRO A 508 -23.40 -14.73 -34.44
N GLY A 509 -24.09 -14.32 -33.38
CA GLY A 509 -23.88 -14.81 -32.02
C GLY A 509 -24.25 -16.29 -31.86
N VAL A 510 -25.28 -16.76 -32.56
CA VAL A 510 -25.68 -18.17 -32.60
C VAL A 510 -24.65 -18.97 -33.41
N ARG A 511 -24.28 -18.50 -34.60
CA ARG A 511 -23.25 -19.16 -35.43
C ARG A 511 -21.92 -19.28 -34.70
N ARG A 512 -21.48 -18.21 -34.03
CA ARG A 512 -20.25 -18.20 -33.22
C ARG A 512 -20.29 -19.25 -32.10
N THR A 513 -21.39 -19.31 -31.37
CA THR A 513 -21.59 -20.32 -30.32
C THR A 513 -21.53 -21.73 -30.90
N ALA A 514 -22.20 -21.97 -32.04
CA ALA A 514 -22.18 -23.26 -32.72
C ALA A 514 -20.76 -23.67 -33.18
N VAL A 515 -19.96 -22.73 -33.69
CA VAL A 515 -18.55 -22.98 -34.07
C VAL A 515 -17.67 -23.27 -32.85
N ALA A 516 -17.90 -22.59 -31.72
CA ALA A 516 -17.21 -22.91 -30.47
C ALA A 516 -17.57 -24.33 -29.98
N THR A 517 -18.86 -24.69 -29.99
CA THR A 517 -19.33 -26.04 -29.63
C THR A 517 -18.76 -27.12 -30.55
N LEU A 518 -18.62 -26.85 -31.86
CA LEU A 518 -17.93 -27.75 -32.80
C LEU A 518 -16.48 -28.02 -32.38
N THR A 519 -15.78 -26.98 -31.95
CA THR A 519 -14.36 -27.05 -31.57
C THR A 519 -14.19 -27.86 -30.28
N GLU A 520 -15.07 -27.63 -29.30
CA GLU A 520 -15.02 -28.28 -27.99
C GLU A 520 -15.37 -29.77 -28.05
N HIS A 521 -16.38 -30.15 -28.85
CA HIS A 521 -16.94 -31.51 -28.83
C HIS A 521 -16.45 -32.41 -29.97
N ILE A 522 -15.86 -31.83 -31.02
CA ILE A 522 -15.24 -32.55 -32.15
C ILE A 522 -16.13 -33.70 -32.69
N PRO A 523 -17.40 -33.45 -33.05
CA PRO A 523 -18.27 -34.52 -33.55
C PRO A 523 -17.78 -35.10 -34.88
N GLU A 524 -18.20 -36.32 -35.20
CA GLU A 524 -17.84 -36.96 -36.46
C GLU A 524 -18.23 -36.06 -37.65
N GLY A 525 -17.24 -35.72 -38.49
CA GLY A 525 -17.41 -34.80 -39.63
C GLY A 525 -17.35 -33.30 -39.29
N TYR A 526 -16.80 -32.89 -38.15
CA TYR A 526 -16.70 -31.47 -37.75
C TYR A 526 -15.88 -30.58 -38.69
N ALA A 527 -14.83 -31.12 -39.30
CA ALA A 527 -13.79 -30.32 -39.93
C ALA A 527 -14.28 -29.44 -41.11
N PRO A 528 -15.12 -29.93 -42.05
CA PRO A 528 -15.66 -29.08 -43.12
C PRO A 528 -16.47 -27.89 -42.59
N ALA A 529 -17.23 -28.07 -41.51
CA ALA A 529 -18.03 -27.01 -40.92
C ALA A 529 -17.16 -25.96 -40.21
N LEU A 530 -16.11 -26.42 -39.53
CA LEU A 530 -15.14 -25.53 -38.88
C LEU A 530 -14.32 -24.72 -39.90
N VAL A 531 -13.90 -25.33 -41.01
CA VAL A 531 -13.21 -24.63 -42.11
C VAL A 531 -14.14 -23.65 -42.81
N ALA A 532 -15.42 -24.00 -43.01
CA ALA A 532 -16.41 -23.09 -43.61
C ALA A 532 -16.64 -21.82 -42.76
N ALA A 533 -16.48 -21.90 -41.43
CA ALA A 533 -16.62 -20.73 -40.56
C ALA A 533 -15.58 -19.63 -40.84
N LEU A 534 -14.44 -19.97 -41.47
CA LEU A 534 -13.43 -19.00 -41.90
C LEU A 534 -13.94 -18.05 -43.00
N ASP A 535 -14.98 -18.46 -43.73
CA ASP A 535 -15.59 -17.70 -44.82
C ASP A 535 -16.90 -17.00 -44.39
N ASP A 536 -17.23 -17.01 -43.09
CA ASP A 536 -18.45 -16.39 -42.57
C ASP A 536 -18.48 -14.88 -42.85
N ALA A 537 -19.67 -14.33 -43.08
CA ALA A 537 -19.84 -12.89 -43.31
C ALA A 537 -19.45 -12.04 -42.08
N ASP A 538 -19.62 -12.59 -40.87
CA ASP A 538 -19.34 -11.91 -39.60
C ASP A 538 -17.90 -12.15 -39.11
N ALA A 539 -17.22 -11.08 -38.70
CA ALA A 539 -15.83 -11.13 -38.28
C ALA A 539 -15.59 -11.90 -36.97
N ALA A 540 -16.57 -11.92 -36.05
CA ALA A 540 -16.44 -12.65 -34.80
C ALA A 540 -16.58 -14.15 -35.03
N VAL A 541 -17.47 -14.58 -35.94
CA VAL A 541 -17.60 -15.99 -36.33
C VAL A 541 -16.31 -16.48 -37.00
N ARG A 542 -15.76 -15.71 -37.94
CA ARG A 542 -14.47 -16.03 -38.58
C ARG A 542 -13.33 -16.16 -37.58
N ARG A 543 -13.27 -15.28 -36.58
CA ARG A 543 -12.26 -15.34 -35.50
C ARG A 543 -12.39 -16.62 -34.68
N THR A 544 -13.60 -16.98 -34.25
CA THR A 544 -13.84 -18.22 -33.51
C THR A 544 -13.52 -19.46 -34.35
N GLY A 545 -13.83 -19.45 -35.65
CA GLY A 545 -13.40 -20.51 -36.56
C GLY A 545 -11.88 -20.59 -36.70
N ALA A 546 -11.20 -19.45 -36.81
CA ALA A 546 -9.74 -19.36 -36.89
C ALA A 546 -9.05 -19.83 -35.59
N GLU A 547 -9.62 -19.53 -34.43
CA GLU A 547 -9.17 -20.06 -33.13
C GLU A 547 -9.37 -21.59 -33.08
N GLY A 548 -10.54 -22.08 -33.50
CA GLY A 548 -10.83 -23.51 -33.50
C GLY A 548 -9.91 -24.34 -34.40
N ILE A 549 -9.59 -23.88 -35.62
CA ILE A 549 -8.63 -24.61 -36.47
C ILE A 549 -7.20 -24.59 -35.91
N ARG A 550 -6.82 -23.56 -35.14
CA ARG A 550 -5.51 -23.49 -34.46
C ARG A 550 -5.46 -24.42 -33.26
N GLU A 551 -6.53 -24.47 -32.49
CA GLU A 551 -6.68 -25.36 -31.34
C GLU A 551 -6.64 -26.83 -31.77
N LEU A 552 -7.37 -27.17 -32.83
CA LEU A 552 -7.48 -28.53 -33.34
C LEU A 552 -6.41 -28.89 -34.38
N VAL A 553 -5.36 -28.09 -34.50
CA VAL A 553 -4.37 -28.22 -35.59
C VAL A 553 -3.83 -29.65 -35.70
N GLU A 554 -3.52 -30.31 -34.59
CA GLU A 554 -2.93 -31.67 -34.58
C GLU A 554 -3.90 -32.77 -35.01
N VAL A 555 -5.21 -32.54 -34.89
CA VAL A 555 -6.27 -33.53 -35.09
C VAL A 555 -7.21 -33.17 -36.26
N LEU A 556 -6.93 -32.08 -36.97
CA LEU A 556 -7.68 -31.66 -38.14
C LEU A 556 -7.45 -32.66 -39.30
N PRO A 557 -8.49 -33.36 -39.80
CA PRO A 557 -8.31 -34.45 -40.79
C PRO A 557 -7.84 -34.00 -42.18
N GLU A 558 -8.32 -32.85 -42.67
CA GLU A 558 -8.04 -32.29 -44.01
C GLU A 558 -7.45 -30.88 -43.88
N PRO A 559 -6.21 -30.75 -43.38
CA PRO A 559 -5.62 -29.44 -43.07
C PRO A 559 -5.30 -28.59 -44.31
N ASP A 560 -5.17 -29.19 -45.48
CA ASP A 560 -4.98 -28.51 -46.77
C ASP A 560 -6.24 -27.75 -47.24
N ALA A 561 -7.41 -28.08 -46.69
CA ALA A 561 -8.67 -27.40 -46.99
C ALA A 561 -8.64 -25.88 -46.68
N VAL A 562 -7.73 -25.40 -45.82
CA VAL A 562 -7.58 -23.97 -45.51
C VAL A 562 -6.74 -23.20 -46.55
N GLN A 563 -6.07 -23.88 -47.50
CA GLN A 563 -5.19 -23.23 -48.48
C GLN A 563 -5.86 -22.10 -49.29
N PRO A 564 -7.11 -22.22 -49.77
CA PRO A 564 -7.78 -21.13 -50.49
C PRO A 564 -7.97 -19.85 -49.64
N ARG A 565 -7.91 -19.97 -48.30
CA ARG A 565 -8.14 -18.86 -47.36
C ARG A 565 -6.87 -18.04 -47.10
N LEU A 566 -5.74 -18.42 -47.68
CA LEU A 566 -4.55 -17.57 -47.74
C LEU A 566 -4.80 -16.24 -48.46
N SER A 567 -5.78 -16.17 -49.37
CA SER A 567 -6.23 -14.94 -50.02
C SER A 567 -7.46 -14.29 -49.37
N SER A 568 -7.84 -14.69 -48.15
CA SER A 568 -9.00 -14.11 -47.45
C SER A 568 -8.82 -12.60 -47.21
N GLY A 569 -9.90 -11.84 -47.29
CA GLY A 569 -9.90 -10.42 -46.89
C GLY A 569 -9.66 -10.21 -45.40
N ASP A 570 -9.85 -11.24 -44.58
CA ASP A 570 -9.68 -11.17 -43.13
C ASP A 570 -8.26 -11.59 -42.68
N VAL A 571 -7.60 -10.70 -41.95
CA VAL A 571 -6.24 -10.90 -41.43
C VAL A 571 -6.13 -12.14 -40.54
N VAL A 572 -7.11 -12.35 -39.66
CA VAL A 572 -7.09 -13.46 -38.69
C VAL A 572 -7.17 -14.79 -39.42
N VAL A 573 -8.00 -14.85 -40.46
CA VAL A 573 -8.17 -16.03 -41.30
C VAL A 573 -6.90 -16.34 -42.08
N ARG A 574 -6.27 -15.35 -42.72
CA ARG A 574 -4.99 -15.57 -43.43
C ARG A 574 -3.90 -16.09 -42.50
N ALA A 575 -3.74 -15.47 -41.33
CA ALA A 575 -2.74 -15.86 -40.32
C ALA A 575 -2.98 -17.29 -39.79
N ALA A 576 -4.22 -17.63 -39.43
CA ALA A 576 -4.57 -18.97 -38.96
C ALA A 576 -4.39 -20.05 -40.04
N SER A 577 -4.73 -19.73 -41.30
CA SER A 577 -4.53 -20.64 -42.43
C SER A 577 -3.05 -20.94 -42.66
N LEU A 578 -2.17 -19.91 -42.63
CA LEU A 578 -0.71 -20.10 -42.71
C LEU A 578 -0.20 -21.01 -41.58
N TYR A 579 -0.64 -20.76 -40.35
CA TYR A 579 -0.25 -21.55 -39.18
C TYR A 579 -0.62 -23.04 -39.35
N VAL A 580 -1.87 -23.33 -39.75
CA VAL A 580 -2.34 -24.72 -39.91
C VAL A 580 -1.57 -25.44 -41.02
N LEU A 581 -1.39 -24.81 -42.18
CA LEU A 581 -0.65 -25.40 -43.30
C LEU A 581 0.81 -25.72 -42.91
N ALA A 582 1.45 -24.81 -42.17
CA ALA A 582 2.82 -24.98 -41.71
C ALA A 582 2.96 -26.06 -40.64
N ALA A 583 2.14 -25.98 -39.59
CA ALA A 583 2.15 -26.94 -38.48
C ALA A 583 1.89 -28.37 -38.97
N ARG A 584 1.04 -28.53 -39.98
CA ARG A 584 0.71 -29.83 -40.58
C ARG A 584 1.56 -30.23 -41.77
N ARG A 585 2.52 -29.39 -42.17
CA ARG A 585 3.46 -29.63 -43.27
C ARG A 585 2.78 -29.98 -44.60
N VAL A 586 1.65 -29.31 -44.88
CA VAL A 586 0.85 -29.50 -46.10
C VAL A 586 0.82 -28.26 -47.01
N GLY A 587 1.45 -27.15 -46.60
CA GLY A 587 1.51 -25.94 -47.42
C GLY A 587 2.68 -25.88 -48.40
N ASP A 588 2.55 -25.01 -49.40
CA ASP A 588 3.58 -24.72 -50.40
C ASP A 588 4.53 -23.61 -49.89
N PRO A 589 5.86 -23.83 -49.84
CA PRO A 589 6.83 -22.79 -49.49
C PRO A 589 6.71 -21.49 -50.31
N GLU A 590 6.28 -21.55 -51.57
CA GLU A 590 6.05 -20.35 -52.40
C GLU A 590 4.90 -19.49 -51.87
N ASP A 591 3.87 -20.12 -51.28
CA ASP A 591 2.77 -19.40 -50.64
C ASP A 591 3.24 -18.69 -49.35
N TYR A 592 4.15 -19.31 -48.58
CA TYR A 592 4.74 -18.68 -47.39
C TYR A 592 5.63 -17.49 -47.76
N ARG A 593 6.43 -17.60 -48.83
CA ARG A 593 7.21 -16.48 -49.36
C ARG A 593 6.32 -15.33 -49.81
N ARG A 594 5.22 -15.63 -50.51
CA ARG A 594 4.25 -14.60 -50.93
C ARG A 594 3.64 -13.87 -49.72
N ALA A 595 3.36 -14.60 -48.65
CA ALA A 595 2.78 -14.03 -47.43
C ALA A 595 3.73 -13.08 -46.67
N LEU A 596 5.04 -13.08 -46.96
CA LEU A 596 5.97 -12.04 -46.46
C LEU A 596 5.65 -10.64 -47.02
N THR A 597 4.84 -10.53 -48.08
CA THR A 597 4.41 -9.25 -48.65
C THR A 597 3.01 -8.83 -48.21
N ASP A 598 2.40 -9.55 -47.25
CA ASP A 598 1.07 -9.23 -46.75
C ASP A 598 1.03 -7.82 -46.12
N PRO A 599 -0.02 -7.01 -46.36
CA PRO A 599 -0.12 -5.69 -45.76
C PRO A 599 -0.14 -5.69 -44.23
N ASP A 600 -0.55 -6.79 -43.58
CA ASP A 600 -0.58 -6.90 -42.11
C ASP A 600 0.61 -7.70 -41.57
N HIS A 601 1.39 -7.07 -40.68
CA HIS A 601 2.58 -7.66 -40.08
C HIS A 601 2.29 -8.96 -39.31
N ARG A 602 1.06 -9.19 -38.81
CA ARG A 602 0.70 -10.43 -38.11
C ARG A 602 0.67 -11.63 -39.05
N VAL A 603 0.24 -11.43 -40.29
CA VAL A 603 0.30 -12.47 -41.34
C VAL A 603 1.76 -12.74 -41.71
N ARG A 604 2.56 -11.67 -41.84
CA ARG A 604 4.01 -11.80 -42.11
C ARG A 604 4.75 -12.54 -41.00
N ILE A 605 4.39 -12.33 -39.74
CA ILE A 605 4.94 -13.10 -38.59
C ILE A 605 4.65 -14.60 -38.74
N GLU A 606 3.40 -14.98 -39.06
CA GLU A 606 3.07 -16.40 -39.28
C GLU A 606 3.75 -16.95 -40.54
N ALA A 607 3.95 -16.12 -41.58
CA ALA A 607 4.72 -16.49 -42.76
C ALA A 607 6.20 -16.80 -42.43
N VAL A 608 6.84 -15.99 -41.58
CA VAL A 608 8.20 -16.27 -41.10
C VAL A 608 8.27 -17.61 -40.37
N ARG A 609 7.33 -17.87 -39.46
CA ARG A 609 7.25 -19.16 -38.74
C ARG A 609 7.01 -20.34 -39.70
N ALA A 610 6.18 -20.15 -40.71
CA ALA A 610 5.92 -21.14 -41.73
C ALA A 610 7.17 -21.47 -42.55
N LEU A 611 7.96 -20.45 -42.95
CA LEU A 611 9.23 -20.62 -43.66
C LEU A 611 10.28 -21.36 -42.82
N VAL A 612 10.34 -21.08 -41.50
CA VAL A 612 11.18 -21.84 -40.57
C VAL A 612 10.79 -23.32 -40.54
N SER A 613 9.49 -23.63 -40.59
CA SER A 613 9.01 -25.02 -40.54
C SER A 613 9.39 -25.88 -41.76
N VAL A 614 9.79 -25.24 -42.87
CA VAL A 614 10.23 -25.88 -44.12
C VAL A 614 11.69 -25.60 -44.45
N ASP A 615 12.47 -25.14 -43.48
CA ASP A 615 13.90 -24.84 -43.59
C ASP A 615 14.27 -23.83 -44.71
N ASP A 616 13.35 -22.91 -45.05
CA ASP A 616 13.58 -21.90 -46.09
C ASP A 616 14.37 -20.69 -45.57
N VAL A 617 15.69 -20.88 -45.42
CA VAL A 617 16.62 -19.85 -44.93
C VAL A 617 16.53 -18.56 -45.73
N ALA A 618 16.45 -18.66 -47.07
CA ALA A 618 16.43 -17.47 -47.93
C ALA A 618 15.18 -16.61 -47.67
N GLY A 619 14.02 -17.25 -47.49
CA GLY A 619 12.77 -16.56 -47.12
C GLY A 619 12.85 -15.88 -45.76
N VAL A 620 13.37 -16.57 -44.74
CA VAL A 620 13.51 -15.99 -43.39
C VAL A 620 14.54 -14.85 -43.38
N VAL A 621 15.64 -14.96 -44.13
CA VAL A 621 16.62 -13.87 -44.30
C VAL A 621 15.97 -12.66 -44.95
N ALA A 622 15.10 -12.82 -45.96
CA ALA A 622 14.40 -11.69 -46.56
C ALA A 622 13.53 -10.91 -45.54
N ALA A 623 12.91 -11.61 -44.58
CA ALA A 623 12.11 -11.00 -43.52
C ALA A 623 12.91 -10.16 -42.50
N THR A 624 14.24 -10.29 -42.47
CA THR A 624 15.10 -9.45 -41.62
C THR A 624 15.11 -7.98 -42.07
N GLY A 625 14.68 -7.69 -43.30
CA GLY A 625 14.52 -6.33 -43.82
C GLY A 625 13.13 -5.72 -43.65
N ASP A 626 12.21 -6.40 -42.95
CA ASP A 626 10.82 -5.95 -42.81
C ASP A 626 10.73 -4.61 -42.05
N GLU A 627 9.78 -3.75 -42.42
CA GLU A 627 9.52 -2.48 -41.74
C GLU A 627 9.10 -2.68 -40.26
N SER A 628 8.39 -3.78 -39.98
CA SER A 628 7.89 -4.11 -38.65
C SER A 628 9.00 -4.73 -37.81
N ARG A 629 9.29 -4.10 -36.67
CA ARG A 629 10.23 -4.66 -35.68
C ARG A 629 9.83 -6.05 -35.21
N GLU A 630 8.53 -6.36 -35.15
CA GLU A 630 8.02 -7.64 -34.65
C GLU A 630 8.33 -8.77 -35.63
N VAL A 631 8.21 -8.50 -36.94
CA VAL A 631 8.60 -9.44 -38.00
C VAL A 631 10.11 -9.68 -37.94
N ARG A 632 10.93 -8.63 -37.79
CA ARG A 632 12.39 -8.76 -37.66
C ARG A 632 12.82 -9.56 -36.42
N ILE A 633 12.14 -9.38 -35.29
CA ILE A 633 12.37 -10.17 -34.06
C ILE A 633 12.09 -11.65 -34.30
N VAL A 634 10.95 -11.98 -34.93
CA VAL A 634 10.59 -13.37 -35.23
C VAL A 634 11.54 -13.98 -36.26
N ALA A 635 12.01 -13.20 -37.24
CA ALA A 635 13.02 -13.63 -38.19
C ALA A 635 14.36 -13.94 -37.51
N ALA A 636 14.82 -13.08 -36.58
CA ALA A 636 16.04 -13.32 -35.80
C ALA A 636 15.96 -14.63 -34.99
N ALA A 637 14.83 -14.87 -34.31
CA ALA A 637 14.60 -16.10 -33.58
C ALA A 637 14.52 -17.33 -34.50
N GLY A 638 13.84 -17.21 -35.65
CA GLY A 638 13.71 -18.28 -36.63
C GLY A 638 15.06 -18.68 -37.27
N LEU A 639 15.92 -17.71 -37.55
CA LEU A 639 17.27 -17.98 -38.08
C LEU A 639 18.18 -18.67 -37.07
N ALA A 640 17.90 -18.54 -35.77
CA ALA A 640 18.64 -19.25 -34.72
C ALA A 640 18.44 -20.78 -34.81
N THR A 641 17.29 -21.22 -35.33
CA THR A 641 16.95 -22.64 -35.46
C THR A 641 17.32 -23.25 -36.81
N LEU A 642 17.80 -22.44 -37.76
CA LEU A 642 18.08 -22.87 -39.14
C LEU A 642 19.58 -22.93 -39.47
N PRO A 643 20.05 -23.96 -40.20
CA PRO A 643 21.43 -24.01 -40.67
C PRO A 643 21.68 -22.92 -41.73
N GLY A 644 22.60 -21.99 -41.46
CA GLY A 644 22.96 -20.90 -42.38
C GLY A 644 22.38 -19.52 -42.06
N GLY A 645 21.66 -19.36 -40.93
CA GLY A 645 21.10 -18.08 -40.50
C GLY A 645 22.08 -17.11 -39.81
N GLY A 646 23.27 -17.58 -39.43
CA GLY A 646 24.20 -16.83 -38.57
C GLY A 646 24.67 -15.48 -39.11
N GLU A 647 24.90 -15.35 -40.42
CA GLU A 647 25.30 -14.05 -40.99
C GLU A 647 24.19 -12.99 -40.92
N ALA A 648 22.94 -13.40 -41.18
CA ALA A 648 21.79 -12.51 -41.10
C ALA A 648 21.47 -12.11 -39.65
N VAL A 649 21.58 -13.04 -38.69
CA VAL A 649 21.45 -12.73 -37.26
C VAL A 649 22.52 -11.74 -36.81
N SER A 650 23.77 -11.92 -37.24
CA SER A 650 24.86 -10.97 -36.95
C SER A 650 24.58 -9.57 -37.48
N ALA A 651 24.01 -9.45 -38.69
CA ALA A 651 23.62 -8.15 -39.23
C ALA A 651 22.57 -7.45 -38.33
N LEU A 652 21.58 -8.20 -37.84
CA LEU A 652 20.53 -7.68 -36.94
C LEU A 652 21.04 -7.26 -35.56
N SER A 653 22.24 -7.69 -35.13
CA SER A 653 22.86 -7.19 -33.89
C SER A 653 23.10 -5.66 -33.91
N THR A 654 23.06 -5.06 -35.09
CA THR A 654 23.22 -3.62 -35.33
C THR A 654 21.93 -2.91 -35.74
N ASP A 655 20.77 -3.58 -35.67
CA ASP A 655 19.46 -3.00 -36.02
C ASP A 655 19.20 -1.69 -35.25
N PRO A 656 18.56 -0.67 -35.86
CA PRO A 656 18.22 0.56 -35.14
C PRO A 656 17.30 0.32 -33.94
N ASP A 657 16.42 -0.68 -33.98
CA ASP A 657 15.50 -0.99 -32.88
C ASP A 657 16.19 -1.83 -31.78
N PRO A 658 16.16 -1.38 -30.50
CA PRO A 658 16.82 -2.09 -29.41
C PRO A 658 16.26 -3.49 -29.13
N LEU A 659 14.99 -3.75 -29.41
CA LEU A 659 14.39 -5.07 -29.18
C LEU A 659 14.81 -6.06 -30.26
N VAL A 660 14.97 -5.60 -31.50
CA VAL A 660 15.53 -6.42 -32.59
C VAL A 660 16.98 -6.79 -32.29
N ARG A 661 17.79 -5.82 -31.83
CA ARG A 661 19.17 -6.12 -31.38
C ARG A 661 19.21 -7.14 -30.24
N ALA A 662 18.32 -7.00 -29.26
CA ALA A 662 18.24 -7.95 -28.15
C ALA A 662 17.90 -9.37 -28.62
N ALA A 663 16.93 -9.51 -29.53
CA ALA A 663 16.56 -10.79 -30.13
C ALA A 663 17.71 -11.39 -30.96
N ALA A 664 18.42 -10.58 -31.74
CA ALA A 664 19.59 -11.02 -32.51
C ALA A 664 20.73 -11.50 -31.62
N LEU A 665 21.03 -10.78 -30.53
CA LEU A 665 22.05 -11.20 -29.56
C LEU A 665 21.67 -12.48 -28.83
N ALA A 666 20.39 -12.66 -28.47
CA ALA A 666 19.90 -13.92 -27.92
C ALA A 666 20.09 -15.08 -28.92
N ALA A 667 19.72 -14.87 -30.19
CA ALA A 667 19.91 -15.84 -31.27
C ALA A 667 21.39 -16.20 -31.50
N LEU A 668 22.33 -15.24 -31.39
CA LEU A 668 23.77 -15.51 -31.44
C LEU A 668 24.25 -16.41 -30.28
N GLY A 669 23.60 -16.32 -29.11
CA GLY A 669 23.89 -17.22 -27.99
C GLY A 669 23.53 -18.67 -28.29
N GLU A 670 22.44 -18.90 -29.04
CA GLU A 670 21.99 -20.24 -29.45
C GLU A 670 22.83 -20.82 -30.59
N LEU A 671 23.17 -19.99 -31.59
CA LEU A 671 23.99 -20.39 -32.74
C LEU A 671 25.48 -20.57 -32.42
N GLY A 672 25.93 -20.03 -31.30
CA GLY A 672 27.34 -19.90 -30.95
C GLY A 672 27.93 -18.60 -31.53
N CYS A 673 28.42 -17.74 -30.64
CA CYS A 673 28.94 -16.43 -31.01
C CYS A 673 30.24 -16.58 -31.81
N ARG A 674 30.25 -16.12 -33.07
CA ARG A 674 31.41 -16.22 -33.95
C ARG A 674 32.46 -15.18 -33.54
N PRO A 675 33.77 -15.43 -33.77
CA PRO A 675 34.82 -14.47 -33.46
C PRO A 675 34.61 -13.08 -34.07
N ALA A 676 33.97 -13.00 -35.25
CA ALA A 676 33.63 -11.75 -35.92
C ALA A 676 32.57 -10.91 -35.18
N ASP A 677 31.70 -11.55 -34.38
CA ASP A 677 30.59 -10.91 -33.68
C ASP A 677 30.98 -10.41 -32.28
N LEU A 678 32.09 -10.91 -31.72
CA LEU A 678 32.54 -10.62 -30.36
C LEU A 678 32.70 -9.12 -30.07
N ALA A 679 33.19 -8.35 -31.04
CA ALA A 679 33.37 -6.91 -30.86
C ALA A 679 32.01 -6.20 -30.67
N ALA A 680 31.01 -6.55 -31.48
CA ALA A 680 29.67 -6.00 -31.39
C ALA A 680 28.95 -6.46 -30.11
N VAL A 681 29.10 -7.74 -29.74
CA VAL A 681 28.56 -8.30 -28.48
C VAL A 681 29.16 -7.62 -27.25
N LYS A 682 30.49 -7.43 -27.21
CA LYS A 682 31.17 -6.72 -26.10
C LYS A 682 30.74 -5.25 -26.01
N ALA A 683 30.50 -4.60 -27.15
CA ALA A 683 29.95 -3.23 -27.15
C ALA A 683 28.51 -3.19 -26.62
N ALA A 684 27.68 -4.18 -26.96
CA ALA A 684 26.29 -4.28 -26.54
C ALA A 684 26.10 -4.47 -25.02
N LEU A 685 27.09 -4.99 -24.29
CA LEU A 685 27.10 -5.01 -22.82
C LEU A 685 27.00 -3.62 -22.18
N ARG A 686 27.34 -2.56 -22.92
CA ARG A 686 27.26 -1.16 -22.46
C ARG A 686 26.06 -0.42 -23.03
N ALA A 687 25.16 -1.11 -23.73
CA ALA A 687 23.98 -0.48 -24.33
C ALA A 687 23.05 0.11 -23.25
N PRO A 688 22.37 1.24 -23.52
CA PRO A 688 21.46 1.87 -22.57
C PRO A 688 20.24 0.98 -22.27
N ALA A 689 19.72 0.26 -23.28
CA ALA A 689 18.63 -0.68 -23.12
C ALA A 689 19.10 -1.97 -22.44
N TRP A 690 18.44 -2.36 -21.35
CA TRP A 690 18.85 -3.51 -20.53
C TRP A 690 18.67 -4.85 -21.26
N GLN A 691 17.65 -4.97 -22.11
CA GLN A 691 17.40 -6.17 -22.92
C GLN A 691 18.56 -6.47 -23.88
N VAL A 692 19.21 -5.42 -24.39
CA VAL A 692 20.40 -5.56 -25.25
C VAL A 692 21.60 -6.05 -24.43
N ARG A 693 21.76 -5.56 -23.20
CA ARG A 693 22.83 -6.04 -22.30
C ARG A 693 22.62 -7.51 -21.90
N GLU A 694 21.39 -7.89 -21.60
CA GLU A 694 21.03 -9.28 -21.31
C GLU A 694 21.30 -10.18 -22.51
N GLY A 695 20.84 -9.80 -23.70
CA GLY A 695 21.10 -10.54 -24.94
C GLY A 695 22.60 -10.69 -25.21
N ALA A 696 23.39 -9.63 -24.99
CA ALA A 696 24.84 -9.67 -25.13
C ALA A 696 25.53 -10.64 -24.15
N ALA A 697 25.05 -10.70 -22.90
CA ALA A 697 25.55 -11.67 -21.92
C ALA A 697 25.24 -13.12 -22.35
N ARG A 698 24.03 -13.37 -22.88
CA ARG A 698 23.66 -14.69 -23.45
C ARG A 698 24.51 -15.05 -24.67
N ALA A 699 24.77 -14.09 -25.56
CA ALA A 699 25.65 -14.29 -26.71
C ALA A 699 27.07 -14.71 -26.28
N LEU A 700 27.61 -14.11 -25.22
CA LEU A 700 28.93 -14.49 -24.67
C LEU A 700 28.93 -15.88 -24.03
N ALA A 701 27.83 -16.31 -23.43
CA ALA A 701 27.73 -17.67 -22.89
C ALA A 701 27.88 -18.75 -23.99
N GLY A 702 27.49 -18.43 -25.22
CA GLY A 702 27.68 -19.28 -26.40
C GLY A 702 29.03 -19.12 -27.11
N ALA A 703 29.94 -18.27 -26.62
CA ALA A 703 31.25 -18.05 -27.23
C ALA A 703 32.27 -19.16 -26.82
N PRO A 704 33.24 -19.50 -27.68
CA PRO A 704 34.29 -20.44 -27.32
C PRO A 704 35.10 -19.93 -26.12
N ALA A 705 35.53 -20.82 -25.22
CA ALA A 705 36.19 -20.50 -23.94
C ALA A 705 37.48 -19.65 -24.04
N SER A 706 38.00 -19.43 -25.25
CA SER A 706 39.14 -18.56 -25.55
C SER A 706 38.76 -17.09 -25.84
N ALA A 707 37.49 -16.70 -25.77
CA ALA A 707 36.94 -15.42 -26.28
C ALA A 707 36.50 -14.41 -25.21
#